data_AF-A0A2E8MBP7-F1
#
_entry.id   AF-A0A2E8MBP7-F1
#
_cell.length_a   1.000
_cell.length_b   1.000
_cell.length_c   1.000
_cell.angle_alpha   90.00
_cell.angle_beta   90.00
_cell.angle_gamma   90.00
#
_symmetry.space_group_name_H-M   'P 1'
#
loop_
_entity.id
_entity.type
_entity.pdbx_description
1 polymer ?
#
loop_
_entity_poly.entity_id
_entity_poly.type
_entity_poly.pdbx_seq_one_letter_code
_entity_poly.pdbx_strand_id
1 'polypeptide(L)'
;MKLLTLFPLLLSLFAFVVAKAQEITGRFAPPAGKVLVFAGQDNASVGGTEKYHDGYVENIGIPGGITHYVYFSEGWTNAFDRTFPIGEVAGLNKETEWASGPMHQKAYLDSPKLDPCVMHLSIAMEGNNEDKVADGSFDHLIAELVTFVKEHPDHPFLIRPGYEFDGSWNKYDPENFKKAFRRIVDALRAEKLPNFAMVFASSSDVKPGQFEEYDPGGEYYEWVGYSWWGGDKDAQPALDYARKVGKPVFIAEATPRGHFFDKEDHEELWNGWFTKFFNHIDENIDVVRAVSYINADWDSQDMWDGWGQSKIETAPYIKKRWLEKMAEPRFINAADEPFEQIGFPAEYAEPKKPVAPYNNATLPVKKRVEDLLGRMTVEEKVGQITGWWHYDERKMQEEGKIFTPEFFAEKCPNGIGELGPLHNLSIEEDAKLYAAVQTYFRKQTRLGIPAILHDEAAHGFMKFEANSFPAPVGIACSWNPKLIKEVYTKAAQEARSRGVSHVLSPVVDVSRDLRWGRVDETLGEDPFLVGRLGAAMVEGLQGSTDGSIAPGHVAATLKHFAGYAATEGGRNRAPYLHGPRQLLDNQVEPFRHVIRSAKPSSVMVAYNEVDGLPCHINPWILNDVLRGNLGFEGLIVSDYQGIDLIRRYQKIGVSDADVARMALEAGLQLELPNNFGFQHLPKMVKEGAVDISRLDDAVRAVLNLKFRLGLFEAPDSLDVKKAKALATSEETRELARKAARQSIVLLKNEGNLLPLKPGDHESIAVIGPNADVCRLGNYSGRPLKTVSLLQGVRSLLGDSAKVTHAEGCKIAHNDTGDSYANWRYVNEVEFATLEDNQPLIDEAVAIAEKSDLVILALGENILLGREAWGENHIGDRTTFDLTESQQVLARAVLATGKPVILFLNNGRPVALHDLGDDIPAILTAHYAGQETGTAAAGILFGKTNPSGKLTVSWPRSVGHIPSHYSQHGSARVFDYADSSRSAAYPFGHGLSYTTFSYGKPELSGDSLKAGESVEVKFDVKNTGKRAGTEIAQFYVSGEEFSIARPALELKGFARIFLKPGETKKVTVKLEADDLHFHDRSMNRVLPRGKYLIRVGGSSTKLSDPVSIRTRPGSPMNFSGAPSASGAAPRRDAMPPAEQKRLKKGKHPNVLFVAIDDLRPELGTYGTKVITPNIDKLAESGIRFDRAYCQQSVCGASRLSLMGGLYPTLTREQSFHVSGW
;
A
#
# COMPACT_ATOMS: atom_id res chain seq x y z
N MET A 1 -70.69 16.01 13.70
CA MET A 1 -71.93 16.64 13.19
C MET A 1 -71.62 18.10 12.92
N LYS A 2 -71.63 18.50 11.63
CA LYS A 2 -71.72 19.87 11.04
C LYS A 2 -70.68 20.94 11.46
N LEU A 3 -69.81 21.39 10.54
CA LEU A 3 -70.01 22.43 9.49
C LEU A 3 -70.08 23.86 10.07
N LEU A 4 -69.10 24.72 9.73
CA LEU A 4 -69.22 25.85 8.77
C LEU A 4 -70.07 27.00 9.36
N THR A 5 -69.59 28.25 9.52
CA THR A 5 -69.26 29.24 8.48
C THR A 5 -68.75 30.53 9.15
N LEU A 6 -68.18 31.44 8.33
CA LEU A 6 -67.81 32.84 8.62
C LEU A 6 -66.39 33.07 9.18
N PHE A 7 -65.39 33.04 8.31
CA PHE A 7 -64.32 34.04 8.34
C PHE A 7 -63.74 34.33 6.93
N PRO A 8 -64.54 34.86 5.96
CA PRO A 8 -63.95 35.60 4.86
C PRO A 8 -64.60 36.98 4.78
N LEU A 9 -64.11 37.96 5.56
CA LEU A 9 -64.48 39.37 5.35
C LEU A 9 -63.46 40.39 5.92
N LEU A 10 -62.20 39.99 6.13
CA LEU A 10 -61.16 40.88 6.67
C LEU A 10 -59.82 40.85 5.91
N LEU A 11 -59.75 40.17 4.76
CA LEU A 11 -58.60 40.24 3.84
C LEU A 11 -58.91 40.96 2.52
N SER A 12 -60.04 41.68 2.44
CA SER A 12 -60.45 42.47 1.27
C SER A 12 -60.04 43.95 1.34
N LEU A 13 -59.11 44.33 2.23
CA LEU A 13 -58.60 45.71 2.36
C LEU A 13 -57.07 45.85 2.33
N PHE A 14 -56.35 44.84 1.84
CA PHE A 14 -54.96 45.00 1.35
C PHE A 14 -54.82 44.53 -0.11
N ALA A 15 -55.93 44.56 -0.84
CA ALA A 15 -56.01 44.23 -2.26
C ALA A 15 -56.46 45.46 -3.05
N PHE A 16 -55.80 46.60 -2.90
CA PHE A 16 -55.86 47.74 -3.83
C PHE A 16 -54.75 48.75 -3.49
N VAL A 17 -53.48 48.34 -3.64
CA VAL A 17 -52.38 49.02 -4.35
C VAL A 17 -51.20 48.04 -4.34
N VAL A 18 -51.24 47.03 -5.21
CA VAL A 18 -50.02 46.57 -5.87
C VAL A 18 -50.44 46.48 -7.32
N ALA A 19 -50.02 47.49 -8.09
CA ALA A 19 -50.11 47.45 -9.54
C ALA A 19 -49.61 46.08 -10.02
N LYS A 20 -50.15 45.56 -11.12
CA LYS A 20 -49.53 44.46 -11.86
C LYS A 20 -48.05 44.82 -12.10
N ALA A 21 -47.16 44.40 -11.21
CA ALA A 21 -45.74 44.37 -11.49
C ALA A 21 -45.62 43.33 -12.59
N GLN A 22 -45.26 43.79 -13.79
CA GLN A 22 -44.99 42.94 -14.92
C GLN A 22 -43.97 41.90 -14.45
N GLU A 23 -44.31 40.62 -14.52
CA GLU A 23 -43.39 39.56 -14.11
C GLU A 23 -42.15 39.66 -14.99
N ILE A 24 -41.02 40.00 -14.38
CA ILE A 24 -39.75 40.13 -15.08
C ILE A 24 -39.27 38.72 -15.43
N THR A 25 -39.29 38.41 -16.72
CA THR A 25 -38.82 37.15 -17.29
C THR A 25 -37.68 37.43 -18.26
N GLY A 26 -36.65 36.59 -18.27
CA GLY A 26 -35.55 36.65 -19.25
C GLY A 26 -35.13 35.25 -19.68
N ARG A 27 -34.38 35.15 -20.77
CA ARG A 27 -33.86 33.86 -21.25
C ARG A 27 -32.96 33.26 -20.16
N PHE A 28 -33.20 32.00 -19.82
CA PHE A 28 -32.53 31.29 -18.72
C PHE A 28 -32.75 31.85 -17.32
N ALA A 29 -33.78 32.69 -17.12
CA ALA A 29 -34.16 33.14 -15.79
C ALA A 29 -35.06 32.11 -15.11
N PRO A 30 -34.78 31.71 -13.85
CA PRO A 30 -35.69 30.88 -13.08
C PRO A 30 -37.01 31.64 -12.78
N PRO A 31 -38.06 30.93 -12.31
CA PRO A 31 -39.35 31.52 -12.00
C PRO A 31 -39.26 32.64 -10.95
N ALA A 32 -40.26 33.53 -10.91
CA ALA A 32 -40.32 34.58 -9.90
C ALA A 32 -40.19 34.00 -8.47
N GLY A 33 -39.34 34.62 -7.65
CA GLY A 33 -39.06 34.16 -6.28
C GLY A 33 -37.97 33.07 -6.16
N LYS A 34 -37.36 32.64 -7.27
CA LYS A 34 -36.24 31.69 -7.28
C LYS A 34 -34.93 32.38 -7.67
N VAL A 35 -33.83 31.92 -7.12
CA VAL A 35 -32.48 32.46 -7.35
C VAL A 35 -31.51 31.32 -7.68
N LEU A 36 -30.90 31.37 -8.86
CA LEU A 36 -29.87 30.44 -9.28
C LEU A 36 -28.54 30.78 -8.61
N VAL A 37 -27.91 29.81 -7.93
CA VAL A 37 -26.67 30.00 -7.19
C VAL A 37 -25.48 29.56 -8.02
N PHE A 38 -24.51 30.44 -8.20
CA PHE A 38 -23.24 30.21 -8.85
C PHE A 38 -22.09 30.24 -7.84
N ALA A 39 -21.03 29.50 -8.13
CA ALA A 39 -19.73 29.67 -7.50
C ALA A 39 -18.68 30.01 -8.55
N GLY A 40 -17.77 30.95 -8.27
CA GLY A 40 -16.71 31.30 -9.22
C GLY A 40 -15.59 32.13 -8.61
N GLN A 41 -14.36 31.85 -9.04
CA GLN A 41 -13.21 32.75 -9.04
C GLN A 41 -12.25 32.16 -10.06
N ASP A 42 -11.64 31.06 -9.68
CA ASP A 42 -10.63 30.31 -10.40
C ASP A 42 -10.88 28.81 -10.19
N ASN A 43 -10.23 27.96 -10.98
CA ASN A 43 -10.44 26.52 -10.90
C ASN A 43 -10.00 25.90 -9.57
N ALA A 44 -8.99 26.43 -8.90
CA ALA A 44 -8.54 25.90 -7.61
C ALA A 44 -9.53 26.23 -6.48
N SER A 45 -10.14 27.42 -6.51
CA SER A 45 -11.13 27.87 -5.53
C SER A 45 -12.49 27.17 -5.67
N VAL A 46 -12.91 26.89 -6.90
CA VAL A 46 -14.19 26.23 -7.19
C VAL A 46 -14.07 24.71 -7.10
N GLY A 47 -13.01 24.11 -7.63
CA GLY A 47 -12.81 22.65 -7.64
C GLY A 47 -13.76 21.91 -8.59
N GLY A 48 -13.96 20.61 -8.36
CA GLY A 48 -14.90 19.81 -9.15
C GLY A 48 -14.41 19.32 -10.52
N THR A 49 -13.13 19.45 -10.87
CA THR A 49 -12.54 18.92 -12.13
C THR A 49 -11.53 17.80 -11.86
N GLU A 50 -10.95 17.19 -12.91
CA GLU A 50 -9.90 16.17 -12.74
C GLU A 50 -8.62 16.76 -12.10
N LYS A 51 -8.23 17.96 -12.52
CA LYS A 51 -7.01 18.63 -12.03
C LYS A 51 -7.24 19.41 -10.74
N TYR A 52 -8.40 20.05 -10.60
CA TYR A 52 -8.72 20.92 -9.47
C TYR A 52 -9.79 20.28 -8.59
N HIS A 53 -9.40 19.90 -7.38
CA HIS A 53 -10.23 19.28 -6.35
C HIS A 53 -10.06 20.02 -5.03
N ASP A 54 -10.94 19.75 -4.05
CA ASP A 54 -10.90 20.35 -2.70
C ASP A 54 -11.28 21.84 -2.66
N GLY A 55 -12.08 22.30 -3.63
CA GLY A 55 -12.67 23.64 -3.65
C GLY A 55 -14.13 23.66 -3.15
N TYR A 56 -14.89 24.68 -3.53
CA TYR A 56 -16.32 24.83 -3.21
C TYR A 56 -17.14 23.55 -3.51
N VAL A 57 -16.89 22.91 -4.65
CA VAL A 57 -17.67 21.75 -5.14
C VAL A 57 -17.56 20.55 -4.21
N GLU A 58 -16.35 20.18 -3.79
CA GLU A 58 -16.12 19.04 -2.89
C GLU A 58 -16.51 19.35 -1.44
N ASN A 59 -16.36 20.61 -1.01
CA ASN A 59 -16.51 20.97 0.39
C ASN A 59 -17.90 21.49 0.77
N ILE A 60 -18.57 22.21 -0.12
CA ILE A 60 -19.89 22.82 0.13
C ILE A 60 -20.98 22.06 -0.62
N GLY A 61 -20.78 21.85 -1.92
CA GLY A 61 -21.73 21.16 -2.79
C GLY A 61 -21.69 21.70 -4.22
N ILE A 62 -22.41 21.05 -5.13
CA ILE A 62 -22.43 21.44 -6.53
C ILE A 62 -23.44 22.61 -6.70
N PRO A 63 -22.98 23.83 -7.07
CA PRO A 63 -23.85 24.98 -7.26
C PRO A 63 -24.76 24.79 -8.49
N GLY A 64 -25.77 25.64 -8.65
CA GLY A 64 -26.64 25.63 -9.84
C GLY A 64 -25.94 26.14 -11.11
N GLY A 65 -24.84 26.86 -10.95
CA GLY A 65 -23.96 27.29 -12.03
C GLY A 65 -22.52 27.55 -11.61
N ILE A 66 -21.64 27.70 -12.59
CA ILE A 66 -20.22 28.00 -12.38
C ILE A 66 -19.90 29.31 -13.10
N THR A 67 -19.30 30.26 -12.38
CA THR A 67 -18.78 31.51 -12.95
C THR A 67 -17.30 31.37 -13.25
N HIS A 68 -16.91 31.76 -14.45
CA HIS A 68 -15.54 31.66 -14.92
C HIS A 68 -15.10 32.88 -15.72
N TYR A 69 -13.83 33.24 -15.61
CA TYR A 69 -13.25 34.38 -16.31
C TYR A 69 -12.41 33.93 -17.50
N VAL A 70 -12.58 34.63 -18.62
CA VAL A 70 -11.80 34.44 -19.85
C VAL A 70 -11.37 35.80 -20.39
N TYR A 71 -10.29 35.85 -21.16
CA TYR A 71 -9.66 37.11 -21.55
C TYR A 71 -9.54 37.27 -23.07
N PHE A 72 -9.99 38.42 -23.57
CA PHE A 72 -9.81 38.88 -24.94
C PHE A 72 -8.67 39.91 -24.96
N SER A 73 -7.44 39.46 -24.75
CA SER A 73 -6.30 40.36 -24.51
C SER A 73 -4.97 39.83 -25.04
N GLU A 74 -4.97 39.20 -26.22
CA GLU A 74 -3.78 38.54 -26.77
C GLU A 74 -2.55 39.43 -26.93
N GLY A 75 -1.37 38.89 -26.63
CA GLY A 75 -0.08 39.58 -26.81
C GLY A 75 0.16 40.77 -25.87
N TRP A 76 -0.80 41.11 -25.00
CA TRP A 76 -0.66 42.11 -23.95
C TRP A 76 -0.06 41.49 -22.68
N THR A 77 0.81 42.24 -22.00
CA THR A 77 1.44 41.85 -20.73
C THR A 77 0.84 42.69 -19.59
N ASN A 78 0.33 42.06 -18.52
CA ASN A 78 -0.22 42.79 -17.37
C ASN A 78 0.87 43.34 -16.42
N ALA A 79 0.42 44.03 -15.37
CA ALA A 79 1.25 44.56 -14.30
C ALA A 79 2.00 43.49 -13.46
N PHE A 80 1.70 42.20 -13.65
CA PHE A 80 2.30 41.07 -12.96
C PHE A 80 3.28 40.28 -13.85
N ASP A 81 3.70 40.87 -14.97
CA ASP A 81 4.66 40.28 -15.94
C ASP A 81 4.20 38.96 -16.58
N ARG A 82 2.88 38.82 -16.76
CA ARG A 82 2.27 37.69 -17.47
C ARG A 82 1.84 38.19 -18.84
N THR A 83 2.00 37.38 -19.90
CA THR A 83 1.60 37.75 -21.27
C THR A 83 0.53 36.81 -21.80
N PHE A 84 -0.57 37.36 -22.32
CA PHE A 84 -1.67 36.56 -22.88
C PHE A 84 -1.28 35.86 -24.18
N PRO A 85 -1.78 34.64 -24.41
CA PRO A 85 -1.50 33.88 -25.63
C PRO A 85 -2.04 34.61 -26.87
N ILE A 86 -1.33 34.47 -27.99
CA ILE A 86 -1.74 35.01 -29.29
C ILE A 86 -2.59 33.98 -30.04
N GLY A 87 -3.72 34.41 -30.56
CA GLY A 87 -4.60 33.65 -31.43
C GLY A 87 -5.66 32.82 -30.72
N GLU A 88 -5.75 32.87 -29.38
CA GLU A 88 -6.73 32.11 -28.60
C GLU A 88 -7.27 32.88 -27.39
N VAL A 89 -8.50 32.59 -26.99
CA VAL A 89 -9.17 33.16 -25.81
C VAL A 89 -8.56 32.54 -24.57
N ALA A 90 -7.83 33.35 -23.80
CA ALA A 90 -7.12 32.86 -22.62
C ALA A 90 -8.13 32.38 -21.55
N GLY A 91 -7.89 31.17 -21.03
CA GLY A 91 -8.76 30.52 -20.05
C GLY A 91 -9.98 29.78 -20.64
N LEU A 92 -10.27 29.86 -21.94
CA LEU A 92 -11.44 29.20 -22.53
C LEU A 92 -11.19 27.69 -22.78
N ASN A 93 -10.35 27.37 -23.77
CA ASN A 93 -10.05 25.99 -24.15
C ASN A 93 -8.83 25.39 -23.43
N LYS A 94 -7.96 26.25 -22.89
CA LYS A 94 -6.73 25.88 -22.21
C LYS A 94 -6.58 26.66 -20.92
N GLU A 95 -5.82 26.07 -20.02
CA GLU A 95 -5.47 26.71 -18.76
C GLU A 95 -4.63 27.97 -18.95
N THR A 96 -4.96 29.02 -18.22
CA THR A 96 -4.21 30.27 -18.14
C THR A 96 -4.20 30.74 -16.68
N GLU A 97 -3.07 31.22 -16.17
CA GLU A 97 -2.97 31.87 -14.85
C GLU A 97 -2.60 33.34 -15.05
N TRP A 98 -3.51 34.26 -14.73
CA TRP A 98 -3.38 35.71 -14.91
C TRP A 98 -3.22 36.56 -13.64
N ALA A 99 -2.60 36.02 -12.59
CA ALA A 99 -2.42 36.59 -11.26
C ALA A 99 -3.66 36.52 -10.36
N SER A 100 -4.76 35.99 -10.88
CA SER A 100 -6.04 35.79 -10.20
C SER A 100 -6.40 34.31 -10.02
N GLY A 101 -5.41 33.41 -10.14
CA GLY A 101 -5.60 31.97 -10.07
C GLY A 101 -5.77 31.30 -11.45
N PRO A 102 -5.75 29.95 -11.50
CA PRO A 102 -5.83 29.21 -12.76
C PRO A 102 -7.24 29.25 -13.35
N MET A 103 -7.34 29.54 -14.66
CA MET A 103 -8.58 29.61 -15.42
C MET A 103 -8.57 28.60 -16.58
N HIS A 104 -9.57 27.72 -16.65
CA HIS A 104 -9.81 26.76 -17.72
C HIS A 104 -11.30 26.37 -17.78
N GLN A 105 -12.08 27.05 -18.62
CA GLN A 105 -13.52 26.80 -18.76
C GLN A 105 -13.81 25.38 -19.23
N LYS A 106 -13.09 24.91 -20.25
CA LYS A 106 -13.33 23.58 -20.83
C LYS A 106 -13.21 22.45 -19.79
N ALA A 107 -12.36 22.61 -18.78
CA ALA A 107 -12.22 21.62 -17.70
C ALA A 107 -13.53 21.38 -16.92
N TYR A 108 -14.41 22.39 -16.83
CA TYR A 108 -15.71 22.23 -16.19
C TYR A 108 -16.71 21.50 -17.07
N LEU A 109 -16.75 21.81 -18.37
CA LEU A 109 -17.58 21.07 -19.34
C LEU A 109 -17.11 19.62 -19.50
N ASP A 110 -15.80 19.37 -19.38
CA ASP A 110 -15.23 18.02 -19.38
C ASP A 110 -15.47 17.27 -18.06
N SER A 111 -15.95 17.94 -17.01
CA SER A 111 -16.21 17.32 -15.71
C SER A 111 -17.64 16.78 -15.62
N PRO A 112 -17.83 15.44 -15.50
CA PRO A 112 -19.17 14.87 -15.35
C PRO A 112 -19.88 15.30 -14.06
N LYS A 113 -19.15 15.78 -13.06
CA LYS A 113 -19.71 16.29 -11.80
C LYS A 113 -20.41 17.64 -11.98
N LEU A 114 -19.96 18.45 -12.93
CA LEU A 114 -20.39 19.83 -13.14
C LEU A 114 -21.29 20.01 -14.37
N ASP A 115 -21.54 18.92 -15.09
CA ASP A 115 -22.53 18.81 -16.16
C ASP A 115 -23.90 19.44 -15.88
N PRO A 116 -24.51 19.33 -14.67
CA PRO A 116 -25.79 19.99 -14.42
C PRO A 116 -25.68 21.51 -14.21
N CYS A 117 -24.48 22.11 -14.26
CA CYS A 117 -24.30 23.53 -13.94
C CYS A 117 -24.55 24.43 -15.16
N VAL A 118 -25.19 25.57 -14.93
CA VAL A 118 -25.23 26.67 -15.90
C VAL A 118 -23.85 27.31 -15.99
N MET A 119 -23.36 27.56 -17.21
CA MET A 119 -22.02 28.13 -17.41
C MET A 119 -22.10 29.64 -17.52
N HIS A 120 -21.49 30.37 -16.59
CA HIS A 120 -21.36 31.82 -16.68
C HIS A 120 -19.94 32.20 -17.14
N LEU A 121 -19.83 32.70 -18.37
CA LEU A 121 -18.60 33.13 -19.01
C LEU A 121 -18.45 34.65 -18.91
N SER A 122 -17.54 35.10 -18.06
CA SER A 122 -17.20 36.50 -17.93
C SER A 122 -15.97 36.86 -18.75
N ILE A 123 -16.15 37.68 -19.78
CA ILE A 123 -15.09 38.04 -20.73
C ILE A 123 -14.47 39.38 -20.32
N ALA A 124 -13.20 39.39 -19.95
CA ALA A 124 -12.43 40.60 -19.70
C ALA A 124 -11.74 41.08 -21.00
N MET A 125 -11.80 42.38 -21.26
CA MET A 125 -11.12 43.06 -22.38
C MET A 125 -10.09 44.08 -21.87
N GLU A 126 -9.42 43.78 -20.75
CA GLU A 126 -8.47 44.67 -20.09
C GLU A 126 -7.34 45.14 -21.02
N GLY A 127 -6.73 46.30 -20.73
CA GLY A 127 -5.64 46.85 -21.54
C GLY A 127 -6.11 47.62 -22.78
N ASN A 128 -7.33 48.17 -22.76
CA ASN A 128 -7.99 48.85 -23.87
C ASN A 128 -8.25 47.93 -25.09
N ASN A 129 -8.50 46.64 -24.84
CA ASN A 129 -8.72 45.66 -25.90
C ASN A 129 -10.17 45.65 -26.44
N GLU A 130 -11.10 46.36 -25.81
CA GLU A 130 -12.43 46.61 -26.35
C GLU A 130 -12.37 47.35 -27.70
N ASP A 131 -11.36 48.19 -27.93
CA ASP A 131 -11.11 48.85 -29.22
C ASP A 131 -10.85 47.82 -30.32
N LYS A 132 -10.09 46.77 -29.99
CA LYS A 132 -9.72 45.68 -30.91
C LYS A 132 -10.88 44.74 -31.21
N VAL A 133 -11.77 44.57 -30.24
CA VAL A 133 -13.04 43.87 -30.48
C VAL A 133 -13.95 44.76 -31.32
N ALA A 134 -14.05 46.06 -31.03
CA ALA A 134 -14.91 47.01 -31.74
C ALA A 134 -14.52 47.19 -33.23
N ASP A 135 -13.23 47.29 -33.53
CA ASP A 135 -12.71 47.47 -34.90
C ASP A 135 -12.60 46.16 -35.71
N GLY A 136 -12.81 45.01 -35.06
CA GLY A 136 -12.77 43.68 -35.66
C GLY A 136 -11.40 43.01 -35.68
N SER A 137 -10.38 43.63 -35.10
CA SER A 137 -9.04 43.04 -34.97
C SER A 137 -9.06 41.70 -34.21
N PHE A 138 -10.01 41.49 -33.28
CA PHE A 138 -10.16 40.27 -32.48
C PHE A 138 -11.31 39.35 -32.95
N ASP A 139 -11.73 39.44 -34.21
CA ASP A 139 -12.78 38.57 -34.77
C ASP A 139 -12.46 37.07 -34.64
N HIS A 140 -11.18 36.68 -34.63
CA HIS A 140 -10.77 35.30 -34.41
C HIS A 140 -11.04 34.81 -32.98
N LEU A 141 -10.90 35.67 -31.97
CA LEU A 141 -11.24 35.35 -30.58
C LEU A 141 -12.76 35.22 -30.40
N ILE A 142 -13.53 36.09 -31.08
CA ILE A 142 -15.00 35.97 -31.14
C ILE A 142 -15.38 34.64 -31.80
N ALA A 143 -14.74 34.27 -32.91
CA ALA A 143 -15.00 33.02 -33.62
C ALA A 143 -14.70 31.79 -32.76
N GLU A 144 -13.65 31.81 -31.95
CA GLU A 144 -13.35 30.75 -30.99
C GLU A 144 -14.44 30.65 -29.92
N LEU A 145 -14.87 31.78 -29.32
CA LEU A 145 -15.97 31.80 -28.36
C LEU A 145 -17.27 31.24 -28.95
N VAL A 146 -17.63 31.67 -30.17
CA VAL A 146 -18.82 31.20 -30.88
C VAL A 146 -18.73 29.69 -31.14
N THR A 147 -17.57 29.20 -31.57
CA THR A 147 -17.31 27.78 -31.78
C THR A 147 -17.47 27.00 -30.47
N PHE A 148 -16.88 27.52 -29.38
CA PHE A 148 -16.97 26.91 -28.07
C PHE A 148 -18.42 26.75 -27.59
N VAL A 149 -19.24 27.81 -27.69
CA VAL A 149 -20.67 27.75 -27.31
C VAL A 149 -21.44 26.79 -28.23
N LYS A 150 -21.12 26.79 -29.53
CA LYS A 150 -21.75 25.93 -30.54
C LYS A 150 -21.46 24.44 -30.35
N GLU A 151 -20.25 24.11 -29.90
CA GLU A 151 -19.82 22.73 -29.66
C GLU A 151 -20.40 22.11 -28.38
N HIS A 152 -21.02 22.92 -27.51
CA HIS A 152 -21.66 22.49 -26.27
C HIS A 152 -23.15 22.87 -26.25
N PRO A 153 -23.96 22.41 -27.24
CA PRO A 153 -25.35 22.81 -27.39
C PRO A 153 -26.24 22.38 -26.22
N ASP A 154 -25.78 21.44 -25.40
CA ASP A 154 -26.44 20.85 -24.25
C ASP A 154 -26.27 21.65 -22.95
N HIS A 155 -25.46 22.70 -22.96
CA HIS A 155 -25.21 23.54 -21.80
C HIS A 155 -25.71 24.98 -22.01
N PRO A 156 -26.48 25.56 -21.08
CA PRO A 156 -26.83 26.97 -21.09
C PRO A 156 -25.63 27.85 -20.68
N PHE A 157 -25.33 28.87 -21.49
CA PHE A 157 -24.29 29.85 -21.24
C PHE A 157 -24.90 31.23 -20.90
N LEU A 158 -24.56 31.78 -19.74
CA LEU A 158 -24.69 33.21 -19.46
C LEU A 158 -23.37 33.88 -19.83
N ILE A 159 -23.36 34.79 -20.80
CA ILE A 159 -22.12 35.41 -21.29
C ILE A 159 -22.12 36.89 -20.90
N ARG A 160 -21.06 37.32 -20.19
CA ARG A 160 -20.88 38.68 -19.68
C ARG A 160 -19.67 39.35 -20.34
N PRO A 161 -19.84 40.06 -21.47
CA PRO A 161 -18.77 40.85 -22.07
C PRO A 161 -18.40 42.06 -21.19
N GLY A 162 -17.09 42.26 -20.97
CA GLY A 162 -16.53 43.42 -20.31
C GLY A 162 -15.85 43.14 -18.97
N TYR A 163 -16.29 42.14 -18.18
CA TYR A 163 -15.87 42.02 -16.78
C TYR A 163 -16.04 43.37 -16.05
N GLU A 164 -17.31 43.75 -15.80
CA GLU A 164 -17.74 45.06 -15.29
C GLU A 164 -17.44 46.23 -16.24
N PHE A 165 -18.42 46.69 -17.03
CA PHE A 165 -18.15 47.69 -18.09
C PHE A 165 -17.58 49.04 -17.62
N ASP A 166 -17.74 49.36 -16.34
CA ASP A 166 -17.36 50.63 -15.71
C ASP A 166 -16.32 50.49 -14.59
N GLY A 167 -15.67 49.34 -14.48
CA GLY A 167 -14.60 49.12 -13.52
C GLY A 167 -13.54 50.22 -13.58
N SER A 168 -13.03 50.63 -12.41
CA SER A 168 -11.97 51.65 -12.36
C SER A 168 -10.65 51.17 -12.98
N TRP A 169 -10.46 49.85 -13.11
CA TRP A 169 -9.26 49.19 -13.63
C TRP A 169 -9.26 48.98 -15.14
N ASN A 170 -10.42 48.84 -15.79
CA ASN A 170 -10.51 48.54 -17.22
C ASN A 170 -10.76 49.77 -18.11
N LYS A 171 -11.41 50.84 -17.60
CA LYS A 171 -11.49 52.18 -18.23
C LYS A 171 -11.99 52.20 -19.69
N TYR A 172 -12.97 51.36 -20.02
CA TYR A 172 -13.48 51.27 -21.38
C TYR A 172 -14.10 52.58 -21.88
N ASP A 173 -13.84 52.91 -23.15
CA ASP A 173 -14.59 53.94 -23.84
C ASP A 173 -16.05 53.47 -24.05
N PRO A 174 -17.07 54.27 -23.66
CA PRO A 174 -18.46 53.85 -23.77
C PRO A 174 -18.89 53.46 -25.18
N GLU A 175 -18.39 54.14 -26.23
CA GLU A 175 -18.79 53.87 -27.60
C GLU A 175 -18.10 52.63 -28.16
N ASN A 176 -16.82 52.42 -27.85
CA ASN A 176 -16.11 51.21 -28.25
C ASN A 176 -16.59 49.99 -27.48
N PHE A 177 -16.91 50.12 -26.18
CA PHE A 177 -17.56 49.06 -25.42
C PHE A 177 -18.89 48.63 -26.06
N LYS A 178 -19.77 49.58 -26.41
CA LYS A 178 -21.04 49.26 -27.10
C LYS A 178 -20.81 48.51 -28.40
N LYS A 179 -19.85 48.95 -29.23
CA LYS A 179 -19.51 48.28 -30.48
C LYS A 179 -18.97 46.87 -30.25
N ALA A 180 -18.06 46.70 -29.29
CA ALA A 180 -17.49 45.41 -28.92
C ALA A 180 -18.57 44.45 -28.43
N PHE A 181 -19.44 44.90 -27.53
CA PHE A 181 -20.57 44.13 -27.01
C PHE A 181 -21.50 43.68 -28.15
N ARG A 182 -21.96 44.62 -28.99
CA ARG A 182 -22.82 44.31 -30.14
C ARG A 182 -22.17 43.32 -31.08
N ARG A 183 -20.87 43.46 -31.35
CA ARG A 183 -20.14 42.58 -32.27
C ARG A 183 -20.08 41.13 -31.77
N ILE A 184 -19.80 40.93 -30.48
CA ILE A 184 -19.81 39.57 -29.86
C ILE A 184 -21.22 38.97 -29.96
N VAL A 185 -22.26 39.75 -29.65
CA VAL A 185 -23.65 39.30 -29.69
C VAL A 185 -24.09 38.98 -31.12
N ASP A 186 -23.77 39.83 -32.09
CA ASP A 186 -24.11 39.62 -33.50
C ASP A 186 -23.46 38.36 -34.05
N ALA A 187 -22.20 38.07 -33.67
CA ALA A 187 -21.52 36.84 -34.05
C ALA A 187 -22.17 35.58 -33.45
N LEU A 188 -22.53 35.59 -32.16
CA LEU A 188 -23.25 34.49 -31.51
C LEU A 188 -24.65 34.28 -32.12
N ARG A 189 -25.36 35.37 -32.44
CA ARG A 189 -26.70 35.32 -33.06
C ARG A 189 -26.68 34.87 -34.52
N ALA A 190 -25.61 35.17 -35.27
CA ALA A 190 -25.45 34.73 -36.65
C ALA A 190 -25.51 33.20 -36.79
N GLU A 191 -24.98 32.48 -35.79
CA GLU A 191 -25.02 31.01 -35.70
C GLU A 191 -26.35 30.45 -35.16
N LYS A 192 -27.30 31.31 -34.78
CA LYS A 192 -28.63 30.93 -34.26
C LYS A 192 -28.58 29.97 -33.06
N LEU A 193 -27.61 30.16 -32.17
CA LEU A 193 -27.38 29.25 -31.05
C LEU A 193 -28.51 29.33 -30.00
N PRO A 194 -29.14 28.19 -29.62
CA PRO A 194 -30.25 28.15 -28.68
C PRO A 194 -29.79 28.19 -27.21
N ASN A 195 -28.48 28.13 -26.96
CA ASN A 195 -27.91 27.84 -25.66
C ASN A 195 -27.14 28.99 -24.98
N PHE A 196 -27.35 30.26 -25.37
CA PHE A 196 -26.72 31.40 -24.69
C PHE A 196 -27.69 32.54 -24.35
N ALA A 197 -27.40 33.30 -23.30
CA ALA A 197 -28.02 34.57 -22.96
C ALA A 197 -26.95 35.56 -22.50
N MET A 198 -27.14 36.84 -22.78
CA MET A 198 -26.14 37.88 -22.52
C MET A 198 -26.45 38.66 -21.25
N VAL A 199 -25.40 38.95 -20.48
CA VAL A 199 -25.43 39.68 -19.21
C VAL A 199 -24.69 41.01 -19.40
N PHE A 200 -25.43 42.12 -19.26
CA PHE A 200 -24.86 43.47 -19.24
C PHE A 200 -24.61 43.89 -17.80
N ALA A 201 -23.34 43.89 -17.37
CA ALA A 201 -23.00 43.97 -15.96
C ALA A 201 -21.98 45.05 -15.61
N SER A 202 -22.21 45.69 -14.47
CA SER A 202 -21.44 46.80 -13.93
C SER A 202 -20.64 46.40 -12.69
N SER A 203 -19.72 47.27 -12.25
CA SER A 203 -19.04 47.20 -10.97
C SER A 203 -19.98 47.53 -9.80
N SER A 204 -19.48 47.36 -8.57
CA SER A 204 -20.21 47.78 -7.36
C SER A 204 -20.36 49.29 -7.23
N ASP A 205 -19.52 50.09 -7.89
CA ASP A 205 -19.43 51.54 -7.67
C ASP A 205 -20.19 52.34 -8.74
N VAL A 206 -21.10 51.67 -9.44
CA VAL A 206 -21.86 52.24 -10.56
C VAL A 206 -22.62 53.50 -10.17
N LYS A 207 -22.52 54.53 -11.01
CA LYS A 207 -23.19 55.81 -10.77
C LYS A 207 -24.55 55.87 -11.49
N PRO A 208 -25.53 56.61 -10.95
CA PRO A 208 -26.77 56.89 -11.67
C PRO A 208 -26.49 57.46 -13.07
N GLY A 209 -27.11 56.87 -14.11
CA GLY A 209 -26.94 57.27 -15.51
C GLY A 209 -25.84 56.51 -16.28
N GLN A 210 -24.99 55.74 -15.59
CA GLN A 210 -23.85 55.07 -16.22
C GLN A 210 -24.25 53.81 -17.02
N PHE A 211 -25.30 53.11 -16.59
CA PHE A 211 -25.90 52.04 -17.41
C PHE A 211 -26.45 52.59 -18.73
N GLU A 212 -27.13 53.73 -18.72
CA GLU A 212 -27.60 54.40 -19.95
C GLU A 212 -26.44 54.84 -20.85
N GLU A 213 -25.32 55.28 -20.26
CA GLU A 213 -24.14 55.70 -21.01
C GLU A 213 -23.48 54.53 -21.74
N TYR A 214 -23.44 53.33 -21.16
CA TYR A 214 -22.81 52.14 -21.72
C TYR A 214 -23.78 51.18 -22.42
N ASP A 215 -25.09 51.49 -22.42
CA ASP A 215 -26.14 50.59 -22.94
C ASP A 215 -25.88 50.20 -24.41
N PRO A 216 -25.61 48.91 -24.71
CA PRO A 216 -25.48 48.44 -26.09
C PRO A 216 -26.85 48.39 -26.80
N GLY A 217 -27.96 48.63 -26.09
CA GLY A 217 -29.33 48.53 -26.60
C GLY A 217 -30.04 47.36 -25.94
N GLY A 218 -31.26 47.57 -25.43
CA GLY A 218 -32.01 46.57 -24.65
C GLY A 218 -32.35 45.26 -25.37
N GLU A 219 -32.17 45.22 -26.70
CA GLU A 219 -32.25 44.02 -27.54
C GLU A 219 -30.97 43.19 -27.55
N TYR A 220 -29.84 43.69 -27.06
CA TYR A 220 -28.54 43.00 -27.08
C TYR A 220 -28.25 42.18 -25.81
N TYR A 221 -29.05 42.34 -24.76
CA TYR A 221 -28.90 41.56 -23.52
C TYR A 221 -30.23 41.12 -22.92
N GLU A 222 -30.16 40.01 -22.20
CA GLU A 222 -31.30 39.41 -21.51
C GLU A 222 -31.24 39.62 -19.99
N TRP A 223 -30.06 39.95 -19.46
CA TRP A 223 -29.81 40.15 -18.04
C TRP A 223 -29.08 41.46 -17.76
N VAL A 224 -29.42 42.07 -16.63
CA VAL A 224 -28.62 43.15 -16.02
C VAL A 224 -27.83 42.55 -14.87
N GLY A 225 -26.54 42.87 -14.76
CA GLY A 225 -25.69 42.37 -13.69
C GLY A 225 -24.95 43.45 -12.93
N TYR A 226 -24.48 43.11 -11.73
CA TYR A 226 -23.56 43.95 -10.97
C TYR A 226 -22.79 43.13 -9.93
N SER A 227 -21.68 43.68 -9.45
CA SER A 227 -20.89 43.13 -8.35
C SER A 227 -21.31 43.74 -7.02
N TRP A 228 -21.29 42.94 -5.93
CA TRP A 228 -21.77 43.37 -4.62
C TRP A 228 -20.80 43.00 -3.50
N TRP A 229 -20.28 43.99 -2.78
CA TRP A 229 -19.24 43.79 -1.75
C TRP A 229 -19.70 44.08 -0.32
N GLY A 230 -20.94 44.53 -0.08
CA GLY A 230 -21.52 44.65 1.28
C GLY A 230 -22.07 46.03 1.68
N GLY A 231 -22.18 47.01 0.78
CA GLY A 231 -22.68 48.37 1.06
C GLY A 231 -24.07 48.69 0.49
N ASP A 232 -24.82 49.58 1.16
CA ASP A 232 -26.20 49.98 0.79
C ASP A 232 -26.29 50.78 -0.53
N LYS A 233 -25.17 51.23 -1.11
CA LYS A 233 -25.13 52.04 -2.35
C LYS A 233 -24.66 51.26 -3.58
N ASP A 234 -24.24 50.01 -3.39
CA ASP A 234 -23.44 49.28 -4.38
C ASP A 234 -24.29 48.65 -5.50
N ALA A 235 -25.63 48.75 -5.41
CA ALA A 235 -26.56 48.00 -6.25
C ALA A 235 -27.71 48.82 -6.83
N GLN A 236 -28.08 49.94 -6.19
CA GLN A 236 -29.33 50.63 -6.50
C GLN A 236 -29.45 51.10 -7.95
N PRO A 237 -28.40 51.69 -8.58
CA PRO A 237 -28.50 52.10 -9.99
C PRO A 237 -28.69 50.92 -10.94
N ALA A 238 -28.07 49.77 -10.68
CA ALA A 238 -28.25 48.55 -11.48
C ALA A 238 -29.67 47.97 -11.32
N LEU A 239 -30.18 47.96 -10.09
CA LEU A 239 -31.54 47.49 -9.78
C LEU A 239 -32.61 48.41 -10.41
N ASP A 240 -32.44 49.72 -10.31
CA ASP A 240 -33.35 50.71 -10.92
C ASP A 240 -33.33 50.61 -12.45
N TYR A 241 -32.14 50.44 -13.03
CA TYR A 241 -31.97 50.22 -14.46
C TYR A 241 -32.67 48.92 -14.90
N ALA A 242 -32.44 47.81 -14.21
CA ALA A 242 -33.07 46.52 -14.49
C ALA A 242 -34.60 46.60 -14.45
N ARG A 243 -35.17 47.29 -13.45
CA ARG A 243 -36.61 47.56 -13.35
C ARG A 243 -37.11 48.43 -14.50
N LYS A 244 -36.35 49.45 -14.90
CA LYS A 244 -36.66 50.35 -16.02
C LYS A 244 -36.69 49.60 -17.36
N VAL A 245 -35.74 48.70 -17.60
CA VAL A 245 -35.67 47.90 -18.85
C VAL A 245 -36.44 46.58 -18.78
N GLY A 246 -37.00 46.23 -17.61
CA GLY A 246 -37.79 45.01 -17.40
C GLY A 246 -36.99 43.72 -17.55
N LYS A 247 -35.74 43.67 -17.06
CA LYS A 247 -34.82 42.53 -17.20
C LYS A 247 -34.44 41.93 -15.85
N PRO A 248 -34.23 40.60 -15.77
CA PRO A 248 -33.77 39.95 -14.55
C PRO A 248 -32.36 40.37 -14.16
N VAL A 249 -32.08 40.28 -12.86
CA VAL A 249 -30.80 40.68 -12.26
C VAL A 249 -29.97 39.47 -11.90
N PHE A 250 -28.70 39.50 -12.32
CA PHE A 250 -27.65 38.59 -11.88
C PHE A 250 -26.66 39.38 -11.01
N ILE A 251 -26.62 39.10 -9.70
CA ILE A 251 -25.51 39.54 -8.85
C ILE A 251 -24.29 38.72 -9.27
N ALA A 252 -23.52 39.26 -10.22
CA ALA A 252 -22.54 38.53 -11.00
C ALA A 252 -21.31 38.15 -10.17
N GLU A 253 -21.05 38.88 -9.08
CA GLU A 253 -19.92 38.69 -8.17
C GLU A 253 -20.33 39.16 -6.75
N ALA A 254 -20.04 38.34 -5.73
CA ALA A 254 -20.22 38.72 -4.34
C ALA A 254 -19.25 38.00 -3.41
N THR A 255 -18.55 38.76 -2.56
CA THR A 255 -17.70 38.22 -1.48
C THR A 255 -17.55 39.24 -0.34
N PRO A 256 -17.35 38.80 0.93
CA PRO A 256 -16.93 39.69 2.02
C PRO A 256 -15.46 40.09 1.86
N ARG A 257 -15.21 41.15 1.08
CA ARG A 257 -13.85 41.66 0.84
C ARG A 257 -13.17 42.14 2.12
N GLY A 258 -11.91 41.76 2.30
CA GLY A 258 -11.05 42.17 3.42
C GLY A 258 -11.22 41.34 4.69
N HIS A 259 -11.93 40.20 4.60
CA HIS A 259 -12.18 39.31 5.73
C HIS A 259 -11.36 38.01 5.65
N PHE A 260 -10.95 37.47 6.79
CA PHE A 260 -10.26 36.19 6.92
C PHE A 260 -11.10 35.21 7.75
N PHE A 261 -11.80 34.31 7.07
CA PHE A 261 -12.75 33.40 7.70
C PHE A 261 -12.10 32.51 8.77
N ASP A 262 -10.81 32.18 8.62
CA ASP A 262 -10.05 31.34 9.55
C ASP A 262 -9.54 32.10 10.79
N LYS A 263 -9.66 33.43 10.83
CA LYS A 263 -9.07 34.30 11.86
C LYS A 263 -10.07 35.19 12.59
N GLU A 264 -11.27 35.34 12.06
CA GLU A 264 -12.30 36.24 12.58
C GLU A 264 -13.40 35.53 13.37
N ASP A 265 -14.21 36.29 14.11
CA ASP A 265 -15.38 35.73 14.77
C ASP A 265 -16.46 35.38 13.72
N HIS A 266 -16.70 34.07 13.59
CA HIS A 266 -17.60 33.55 12.56
C HIS A 266 -19.06 33.99 12.73
N GLU A 267 -19.50 34.25 13.96
CA GLU A 267 -20.87 34.67 14.25
C GLU A 267 -21.08 36.15 13.94
N GLU A 268 -20.12 37.01 14.30
CA GLU A 268 -20.11 38.42 13.91
C GLU A 268 -20.04 38.58 12.39
N LEU A 269 -19.19 37.80 11.71
CA LEU A 269 -19.07 37.83 10.25
C LEU A 269 -20.37 37.42 9.54
N TRP A 270 -21.04 36.37 10.04
CA TRP A 270 -22.35 35.94 9.54
C TRP A 270 -23.44 36.99 9.77
N ASN A 271 -23.51 37.53 10.99
CA ASN A 271 -24.50 38.55 11.37
C ASN A 271 -24.22 39.90 10.67
N GLY A 272 -22.98 40.13 10.23
CA GLY A 272 -22.56 41.29 9.46
C GLY A 272 -22.84 41.14 7.96
N TRP A 273 -21.92 40.54 7.22
CA TRP A 273 -21.93 40.57 5.75
C TRP A 273 -22.99 39.63 5.15
N PHE A 274 -23.02 38.36 5.57
CA PHE A 274 -23.93 37.36 5.00
C PHE A 274 -25.40 37.70 5.26
N THR A 275 -25.72 38.20 6.45
CA THR A 275 -27.10 38.63 6.76
C THR A 275 -27.54 39.78 5.87
N LYS A 276 -26.67 40.79 5.65
CA LYS A 276 -26.95 41.89 4.71
C LYS A 276 -27.12 41.39 3.28
N PHE A 277 -26.27 40.45 2.85
CA PHE A 277 -26.33 39.86 1.51
C PHE A 277 -27.67 39.18 1.23
N PHE A 278 -28.11 38.31 2.13
CA PHE A 278 -29.38 37.61 1.96
C PHE A 278 -30.58 38.57 2.09
N ASN A 279 -30.51 39.58 2.97
CA ASN A 279 -31.54 40.62 3.03
C ASN A 279 -31.62 41.41 1.72
N HIS A 280 -30.47 41.75 1.12
CA HIS A 280 -30.40 42.46 -0.16
C HIS A 280 -31.04 41.66 -1.30
N ILE A 281 -30.82 40.34 -1.33
CA ILE A 281 -31.50 39.43 -2.27
C ILE A 281 -33.01 39.43 -2.01
N ASP A 282 -33.43 39.33 -0.75
CA ASP A 282 -34.84 39.22 -0.36
C ASP A 282 -35.63 40.52 -0.65
N GLU A 283 -35.03 41.67 -0.39
CA GLU A 283 -35.62 42.99 -0.66
C GLU A 283 -35.77 43.28 -2.15
N ASN A 284 -34.96 42.62 -2.99
CA ASN A 284 -34.94 42.81 -4.44
C ASN A 284 -35.32 41.54 -5.20
N ILE A 285 -36.06 40.63 -4.55
CA ILE A 285 -36.48 39.36 -5.13
C ILE A 285 -37.47 39.55 -6.30
N ASP A 286 -38.01 40.75 -6.49
CA ASP A 286 -38.80 41.10 -7.67
C ASP A 286 -37.97 40.99 -8.96
N VAL A 287 -36.67 41.33 -8.90
CA VAL A 287 -35.77 41.36 -10.06
C VAL A 287 -34.57 40.42 -9.97
N VAL A 288 -34.05 40.11 -8.77
CA VAL A 288 -32.89 39.23 -8.57
C VAL A 288 -33.27 37.77 -8.89
N ARG A 289 -32.49 37.14 -9.78
CA ARG A 289 -32.75 35.79 -10.29
C ARG A 289 -31.50 34.89 -10.33
N ALA A 290 -30.31 35.46 -10.20
CA ALA A 290 -29.07 34.69 -10.07
C ALA A 290 -28.09 35.42 -9.17
N VAL A 291 -27.21 34.66 -8.50
CA VAL A 291 -26.12 35.19 -7.69
C VAL A 291 -24.88 34.32 -7.79
N SER A 292 -23.70 34.93 -7.89
CA SER A 292 -22.42 34.22 -7.89
C SER A 292 -21.62 34.57 -6.65
N TYR A 293 -21.42 33.59 -5.77
CA TYR A 293 -20.54 33.74 -4.62
C TYR A 293 -19.11 33.41 -5.01
N ILE A 294 -18.17 34.27 -4.59
CA ILE A 294 -16.76 34.05 -4.82
C ILE A 294 -16.11 33.38 -3.60
N ASN A 295 -15.75 32.11 -3.75
CA ASN A 295 -15.17 31.25 -2.70
C ASN A 295 -13.65 31.17 -2.79
N ALA A 296 -12.95 32.29 -2.62
CA ALA A 296 -11.52 32.38 -2.91
C ALA A 296 -10.65 32.63 -1.67
N ASP A 297 -9.41 32.14 -1.76
CA ASP A 297 -8.28 32.61 -0.95
C ASP A 297 -7.56 33.70 -1.74
N TRP A 298 -8.06 34.94 -1.62
CA TRP A 298 -7.64 36.04 -2.46
C TRP A 298 -6.19 36.44 -2.23
N ASP A 299 -5.74 36.41 -0.98
CA ASP A 299 -4.36 36.73 -0.60
C ASP A 299 -3.33 35.67 -1.07
N SER A 300 -3.80 34.50 -1.51
CA SER A 300 -2.94 33.52 -2.18
C SER A 300 -2.66 33.86 -3.65
N GLN A 301 -3.34 34.88 -4.19
CA GLN A 301 -3.27 35.31 -5.58
C GLN A 301 -2.56 36.67 -5.68
N ASP A 302 -1.57 36.79 -6.57
CA ASP A 302 -0.75 38.01 -6.71
C ASP A 302 -1.58 39.28 -6.96
N MET A 303 -2.74 39.15 -7.63
CA MET A 303 -3.61 40.27 -8.02
C MET A 303 -4.42 40.87 -6.88
N TRP A 304 -4.72 40.10 -5.83
CA TRP A 304 -5.74 40.45 -4.84
C TRP A 304 -5.22 40.58 -3.41
N ASP A 305 -3.95 40.94 -3.25
CA ASP A 305 -3.32 41.19 -1.95
C ASP A 305 -4.18 42.14 -1.08
N GLY A 306 -4.56 41.67 0.12
CA GLY A 306 -5.37 42.40 1.09
C GLY A 306 -6.89 42.22 0.95
N TRP A 307 -7.36 41.34 0.04
CA TRP A 307 -8.79 40.98 -0.08
C TRP A 307 -9.21 39.85 0.86
N GLY A 308 -8.25 39.12 1.45
CA GLY A 308 -8.48 38.16 2.53
C GLY A 308 -8.75 36.74 2.08
N GLN A 309 -9.40 35.96 2.96
CA GLN A 309 -9.67 34.53 2.81
C GLN A 309 -11.17 34.27 3.02
N SER A 310 -11.93 34.13 1.93
CA SER A 310 -13.40 34.04 1.92
C SER A 310 -13.97 32.63 1.62
N LYS A 311 -13.14 31.59 1.80
CA LYS A 311 -13.54 30.19 1.55
C LYS A 311 -14.47 29.73 2.66
N ILE A 312 -15.71 29.40 2.32
CA ILE A 312 -16.73 29.01 3.29
C ILE A 312 -16.29 27.80 4.11
N GLU A 313 -15.55 26.86 3.50
CA GLU A 313 -15.14 25.61 4.13
C GLU A 313 -14.08 25.74 5.23
N THR A 314 -13.37 26.86 5.31
CA THR A 314 -12.36 27.10 6.36
C THR A 314 -12.98 27.49 7.69
N ALA A 315 -14.25 27.93 7.69
CA ALA A 315 -15.01 28.30 8.88
C ALA A 315 -16.24 27.39 9.07
N PRO A 316 -16.17 26.36 9.96
CA PRO A 316 -17.26 25.39 10.15
C PRO A 316 -18.63 25.99 10.48
N TYR A 317 -18.66 27.11 11.21
CA TYR A 317 -19.91 27.80 11.53
C TYR A 317 -20.55 28.45 10.30
N ILE A 318 -19.76 29.18 9.50
CA ILE A 318 -20.22 29.81 8.25
C ILE A 318 -20.66 28.74 7.26
N LYS A 319 -19.88 27.66 7.10
CA LYS A 319 -20.26 26.50 6.29
C LYS A 319 -21.63 25.94 6.66
N LYS A 320 -21.87 25.69 7.96
CA LYS A 320 -23.15 25.18 8.42
C LYS A 320 -24.30 26.12 8.08
N ARG A 321 -24.14 27.42 8.37
CA ARG A 321 -25.17 28.44 8.12
C ARG A 321 -25.44 28.68 6.64
N TRP A 322 -24.39 28.65 5.82
CA TRP A 322 -24.49 28.71 4.36
C TRP A 322 -25.31 27.55 3.82
N LEU A 323 -25.01 26.33 4.24
CA LEU A 323 -25.79 25.14 3.85
C LEU A 323 -27.26 25.21 4.30
N GLU A 324 -27.52 25.73 5.51
CA GLU A 324 -28.90 25.99 5.98
C GLU A 324 -29.64 26.97 5.05
N LYS A 325 -28.96 28.01 4.55
CA LYS A 325 -29.53 28.96 3.60
C LYS A 325 -29.71 28.39 2.21
N MET A 326 -28.71 27.68 1.68
CA MET A 326 -28.80 27.04 0.37
C MET A 326 -29.86 25.93 0.30
N ALA A 327 -30.26 25.37 1.44
CA ALA A 327 -31.36 24.41 1.53
C ALA A 327 -32.76 25.05 1.47
N GLU A 328 -32.88 26.38 1.53
CA GLU A 328 -34.18 27.02 1.36
C GLU A 328 -34.68 26.85 -0.08
N PRO A 329 -35.97 26.50 -0.32
CA PRO A 329 -36.47 26.18 -1.65
C PRO A 329 -36.31 27.28 -2.70
N ARG A 330 -35.98 28.51 -2.30
CA ARG A 330 -35.77 29.64 -3.21
C ARG A 330 -34.44 29.56 -3.96
N PHE A 331 -33.41 28.94 -3.38
CA PHE A 331 -32.08 28.86 -3.97
C PHE A 331 -31.95 27.57 -4.79
N ILE A 332 -31.60 27.72 -6.07
CA ILE A 332 -31.46 26.61 -7.00
C ILE A 332 -29.98 26.22 -7.07
N ASN A 333 -29.69 24.97 -6.68
CA ASN A 333 -28.39 24.33 -6.84
C ASN A 333 -28.48 23.23 -7.91
N ALA A 334 -27.38 22.52 -8.21
CA ALA A 334 -27.38 21.46 -9.22
C ALA A 334 -28.38 20.33 -8.94
N ALA A 335 -28.67 20.06 -7.67
CA ALA A 335 -29.63 19.02 -7.26
C ALA A 335 -31.09 19.37 -7.60
N ASP A 336 -31.38 20.65 -7.90
CA ASP A 336 -32.72 21.15 -8.20
C ASP A 336 -33.02 21.19 -9.70
N GLU A 337 -32.22 20.49 -10.51
CA GLU A 337 -32.35 20.38 -11.97
C GLU A 337 -32.40 21.77 -12.63
N PRO A 338 -31.34 22.58 -12.50
CA PRO A 338 -31.37 23.99 -12.84
C PRO A 338 -31.78 24.25 -14.30
N PHE A 339 -31.46 23.34 -15.23
CA PHE A 339 -31.84 23.47 -16.64
C PHE A 339 -33.36 23.49 -16.83
N GLU A 340 -34.09 22.65 -16.08
CA GLU A 340 -35.56 22.68 -16.09
C GLU A 340 -36.09 23.96 -15.45
N GLN A 341 -35.49 24.37 -14.34
CA GLN A 341 -35.89 25.58 -13.63
C GLN A 341 -35.75 26.84 -14.51
N ILE A 342 -34.72 26.91 -15.35
CA ILE A 342 -34.49 28.06 -16.24
C ILE A 342 -35.17 27.93 -17.60
N GLY A 343 -35.96 26.88 -17.82
CA GLY A 343 -36.65 26.63 -19.09
C GLY A 343 -35.71 26.31 -20.26
N PHE A 344 -34.56 25.69 -20.00
CA PHE A 344 -33.66 25.19 -21.05
C PHE A 344 -34.31 23.97 -21.75
N PRO A 345 -34.44 23.95 -23.09
CA PRO A 345 -35.23 22.91 -23.75
C PRO A 345 -34.62 21.51 -23.60
N ALA A 346 -35.44 20.55 -23.18
CA ALA A 346 -35.05 19.15 -22.97
C ALA A 346 -34.54 18.43 -24.25
N GLU A 347 -34.82 18.97 -25.44
CA GLU A 347 -34.29 18.46 -26.71
C GLU A 347 -32.80 18.77 -26.94
N TYR A 348 -32.23 19.71 -26.18
CA TYR A 348 -30.80 20.04 -26.21
C TYR A 348 -30.02 19.37 -25.08
N ALA A 349 -30.68 19.02 -23.96
CA ALA A 349 -30.10 18.15 -22.94
C ALA A 349 -30.13 16.70 -23.45
N GLU A 350 -29.08 16.23 -24.14
CA GLU A 350 -29.02 14.82 -24.50
C GLU A 350 -29.17 13.95 -23.24
N PRO A 351 -30.02 12.92 -23.25
CA PRO A 351 -30.04 11.95 -22.17
C PRO A 351 -28.71 11.20 -22.23
N LYS A 352 -27.74 11.59 -21.39
CA LYS A 352 -26.53 10.81 -21.17
C LYS A 352 -26.96 9.37 -20.95
N LYS A 353 -26.48 8.46 -21.80
CA LYS A 353 -26.64 7.02 -21.57
C LYS A 353 -26.27 6.79 -20.11
N PRO A 354 -27.18 6.24 -19.28
CA PRO A 354 -26.90 6.10 -17.86
C PRO A 354 -25.60 5.34 -17.71
N VAL A 355 -24.57 6.02 -17.18
CA VAL A 355 -23.29 5.40 -16.86
C VAL A 355 -23.62 4.30 -15.86
N ALA A 356 -23.34 3.05 -16.24
CA ALA A 356 -23.59 1.92 -15.34
C ALA A 356 -22.92 2.22 -13.99
N PRO A 357 -23.58 1.95 -12.84
CA PRO A 357 -23.05 2.32 -11.53
C PRO A 357 -21.59 1.91 -11.31
N TYR A 358 -21.18 0.75 -11.82
CA TYR A 358 -19.78 0.33 -11.71
C TYR A 358 -18.76 1.23 -12.46
N ASN A 359 -19.17 1.99 -13.48
CA ASN A 359 -18.35 2.96 -14.20
C ASN A 359 -18.42 4.38 -13.61
N ASN A 360 -19.27 4.61 -12.59
CA ASN A 360 -19.34 5.90 -11.91
C ASN A 360 -18.35 5.95 -10.75
N ALA A 361 -17.21 6.63 -10.94
CA ALA A 361 -16.16 6.77 -9.94
C ALA A 361 -16.59 7.50 -8.66
N THR A 362 -17.68 8.26 -8.68
CA THR A 362 -18.21 8.95 -7.49
C THR A 362 -18.95 8.02 -6.53
N LEU A 363 -19.30 6.81 -6.96
CA LEU A 363 -19.99 5.85 -6.11
C LEU A 363 -19.01 5.09 -5.20
N PRO A 364 -19.42 4.75 -3.96
CA PRO A 364 -18.62 3.90 -3.08
C PRO A 364 -18.22 2.59 -3.76
N VAL A 365 -16.97 2.15 -3.57
CA VAL A 365 -16.41 0.92 -4.15
C VAL A 365 -17.36 -0.27 -4.00
N LYS A 366 -17.96 -0.45 -2.81
CA LYS A 366 -18.92 -1.53 -2.57
C LYS A 366 -20.10 -1.51 -3.55
N LYS A 367 -20.69 -0.36 -3.85
CA LYS A 367 -21.80 -0.24 -4.82
C LYS A 367 -21.34 -0.59 -6.23
N ARG A 368 -20.13 -0.15 -6.61
CA ARG A 368 -19.53 -0.44 -7.92
C ARG A 368 -19.27 -1.94 -8.09
N VAL A 369 -18.76 -2.60 -7.05
CA VAL A 369 -18.51 -4.05 -7.03
C VAL A 369 -19.80 -4.85 -7.17
N GLU A 370 -20.84 -4.56 -6.39
CA GLU A 370 -22.09 -5.33 -6.47
C GLU A 370 -22.78 -5.16 -7.83
N ASP A 371 -22.77 -3.94 -8.39
CA ASP A 371 -23.33 -3.70 -9.73
C ASP A 371 -22.55 -4.46 -10.82
N LEU A 372 -21.22 -4.43 -10.78
CA LEU A 372 -20.39 -5.16 -11.75
C LEU A 372 -20.57 -6.67 -11.61
N LEU A 373 -20.52 -7.18 -10.38
CA LEU A 373 -20.66 -8.61 -10.10
C LEU A 373 -21.99 -9.18 -10.62
N GLY A 374 -23.08 -8.42 -10.48
CA GLY A 374 -24.40 -8.80 -11.00
C GLY A 374 -24.51 -8.84 -12.52
N ARG A 375 -23.54 -8.27 -13.24
CA ARG A 375 -23.51 -8.22 -14.72
C ARG A 375 -22.64 -9.32 -15.34
N MET A 376 -21.85 -10.03 -14.54
CA MET A 376 -20.86 -11.00 -15.01
C MET A 376 -21.47 -12.39 -15.27
N THR A 377 -21.00 -13.06 -16.32
CA THR A 377 -21.23 -14.50 -16.51
C THR A 377 -20.35 -15.32 -15.56
N VAL A 378 -20.60 -16.63 -15.45
CA VAL A 378 -19.76 -17.51 -14.62
C VAL A 378 -18.34 -17.60 -15.19
N GLU A 379 -18.19 -17.61 -16.51
CA GLU A 379 -16.89 -17.64 -17.19
C GLU A 379 -16.08 -16.37 -16.95
N GLU A 380 -16.72 -15.19 -16.96
CA GLU A 380 -16.06 -13.93 -16.62
C GLU A 380 -15.70 -13.86 -15.13
N LYS A 381 -16.56 -14.38 -14.26
CA LYS A 381 -16.27 -14.52 -12.81
C LYS A 381 -15.01 -15.37 -12.58
N VAL A 382 -14.94 -16.52 -13.24
CA VAL A 382 -13.74 -17.38 -13.18
C VAL A 382 -12.52 -16.68 -13.78
N GLY A 383 -12.67 -15.95 -14.89
CA GLY A 383 -11.61 -15.12 -15.45
C GLY A 383 -11.01 -14.16 -14.41
N GLN A 384 -11.85 -13.51 -13.59
CA GLN A 384 -11.39 -12.57 -12.56
C GLN A 384 -10.63 -13.21 -11.40
N ILE A 385 -10.82 -14.49 -11.11
CA ILE A 385 -10.15 -15.17 -9.99
C ILE A 385 -8.95 -16.00 -10.43
N THR A 386 -8.39 -15.70 -11.60
CA THR A 386 -7.29 -16.44 -12.21
C THR A 386 -6.23 -15.52 -12.78
N GLY A 387 -4.99 -16.01 -12.81
CA GLY A 387 -3.87 -15.35 -13.45
C GLY A 387 -3.55 -15.87 -14.86
N TRP A 388 -2.71 -15.13 -15.58
CA TRP A 388 -1.98 -15.64 -16.74
C TRP A 388 -0.49 -15.26 -16.69
N TRP A 389 0.38 -16.22 -17.01
CA TRP A 389 1.83 -16.02 -17.14
C TRP A 389 2.50 -17.11 -17.98
N HIS A 390 3.62 -16.78 -18.63
CA HIS A 390 4.45 -17.73 -19.36
C HIS A 390 5.90 -17.75 -18.82
N TYR A 391 6.44 -18.95 -18.58
CA TYR A 391 7.76 -19.10 -17.95
C TYR A 391 8.95 -18.73 -18.84
N ASP A 392 8.78 -18.63 -20.14
CA ASP A 392 9.85 -18.21 -21.06
C ASP A 392 9.69 -16.73 -21.44
N GLU A 393 10.12 -15.85 -20.54
CA GLU A 393 10.00 -14.39 -20.68
C GLU A 393 10.82 -13.85 -21.86
N ARG A 394 11.99 -14.46 -22.15
CA ARG A 394 12.83 -14.08 -23.31
C ARG A 394 12.11 -14.35 -24.61
N LYS A 395 11.55 -15.56 -24.75
CA LYS A 395 10.75 -15.91 -25.91
C LYS A 395 9.54 -15.00 -26.08
N MET A 396 8.83 -14.66 -24.99
CA MET A 396 7.69 -13.75 -25.06
C MET A 396 8.09 -12.35 -25.54
N GLN A 397 9.21 -11.82 -25.06
CA GLN A 397 9.77 -10.54 -25.52
C GLN A 397 10.18 -10.59 -27.00
N GLU A 398 10.93 -11.61 -27.41
CA GLU A 398 11.43 -11.78 -28.78
C GLU A 398 10.33 -11.95 -29.83
N GLU A 399 9.29 -12.72 -29.51
CA GLU A 399 8.14 -12.91 -30.41
C GLU A 399 7.29 -11.63 -30.54
N GLY A 400 7.33 -10.73 -29.56
CA GLY A 400 6.67 -9.43 -29.58
C GLY A 400 5.13 -9.44 -29.56
N LYS A 401 4.48 -10.61 -29.64
CA LYS A 401 3.02 -10.75 -29.67
C LYS A 401 2.34 -10.19 -28.40
N ILE A 402 3.01 -10.29 -27.26
CA ILE A 402 2.52 -9.75 -25.97
C ILE A 402 2.25 -8.23 -26.00
N PHE A 403 2.81 -7.50 -26.97
CA PHE A 403 2.65 -6.07 -27.14
C PHE A 403 1.43 -5.69 -28.01
N THR A 404 0.54 -6.65 -28.30
CA THR A 404 -0.68 -6.40 -29.08
C THR A 404 -1.94 -6.88 -28.36
N PRO A 405 -3.09 -6.21 -28.55
CA PRO A 405 -4.37 -6.61 -27.93
C PRO A 405 -4.81 -8.03 -28.32
N GLU A 406 -4.49 -8.49 -29.53
CA GLU A 406 -4.91 -9.80 -30.07
C GLU A 406 -4.35 -10.96 -29.24
N PHE A 407 -3.16 -10.79 -28.66
CA PHE A 407 -2.58 -11.79 -27.77
C PHE A 407 -3.46 -12.03 -26.54
N PHE A 408 -3.92 -10.95 -25.90
CA PHE A 408 -4.80 -11.05 -24.74
C PHE A 408 -6.20 -11.51 -25.14
N ALA A 409 -6.68 -11.17 -26.34
CA ALA A 409 -7.91 -11.71 -26.90
C ALA A 409 -7.88 -13.24 -27.04
N GLU A 410 -6.76 -13.80 -27.47
CA GLU A 410 -6.57 -15.24 -27.59
C GLU A 410 -6.44 -15.92 -26.21
N LYS A 411 -5.62 -15.35 -25.31
CA LYS A 411 -5.26 -16.00 -24.04
C LYS A 411 -6.27 -15.77 -22.92
N CYS A 412 -6.97 -14.64 -22.93
CA CYS A 412 -7.85 -14.20 -21.85
C CYS A 412 -9.25 -13.77 -22.37
N PRO A 413 -9.96 -14.62 -23.15
CA PRO A 413 -11.19 -14.23 -23.85
C PRO A 413 -12.34 -13.80 -22.93
N ASN A 414 -12.33 -14.24 -21.66
CA ASN A 414 -13.33 -13.91 -20.65
C ASN A 414 -12.83 -12.87 -19.64
N GLY A 415 -11.77 -12.12 -19.98
CA GLY A 415 -11.04 -11.27 -19.05
C GLY A 415 -10.07 -12.06 -18.17
N ILE A 416 -9.39 -11.34 -17.27
CA ILE A 416 -8.41 -11.91 -16.35
C ILE A 416 -8.43 -11.17 -15.00
N GLY A 417 -8.05 -11.86 -13.93
CA GLY A 417 -7.76 -11.25 -12.63
C GLY A 417 -6.46 -10.47 -12.71
N GLU A 418 -5.37 -11.21 -12.82
CA GLU A 418 -4.00 -10.68 -12.82
C GLU A 418 -3.15 -11.23 -13.97
N LEU A 419 -2.20 -10.44 -14.45
CA LEU A 419 -1.17 -10.86 -15.40
C LEU A 419 0.18 -10.86 -14.66
N GLY A 420 0.87 -11.99 -14.75
CA GLY A 420 2.16 -12.18 -14.11
C GLY A 420 3.30 -11.41 -14.76
N PRO A 421 4.45 -11.37 -14.08
CA PRO A 421 5.54 -10.49 -14.44
C PRO A 421 6.32 -10.96 -15.66
N LEU A 422 6.87 -9.99 -16.38
CA LEU A 422 7.86 -10.18 -17.43
C LEU A 422 9.07 -9.30 -17.08
N HIS A 423 9.99 -9.85 -16.27
CA HIS A 423 11.02 -9.07 -15.58
C HIS A 423 12.12 -8.55 -16.54
N ASN A 424 12.25 -9.15 -17.72
CA ASN A 424 13.25 -8.82 -18.74
C ASN A 424 12.89 -7.62 -19.64
N LEU A 425 11.72 -7.00 -19.44
CA LEU A 425 11.29 -5.87 -20.26
C LEU A 425 11.97 -4.56 -19.86
N SER A 426 12.33 -3.76 -20.87
CA SER A 426 12.72 -2.35 -20.73
C SER A 426 11.52 -1.46 -20.38
N ILE A 427 11.81 -0.21 -20.00
CA ILE A 427 10.78 0.79 -19.70
C ILE A 427 9.86 1.05 -20.91
N GLU A 428 10.40 1.10 -22.12
CA GLU A 428 9.65 1.29 -23.36
C GLU A 428 8.75 0.10 -23.70
N GLU A 429 9.25 -1.12 -23.48
CA GLU A 429 8.47 -2.34 -23.70
C GLU A 429 7.33 -2.46 -22.71
N ASP A 430 7.52 -2.04 -21.45
CA ASP A 430 6.42 -1.96 -20.48
C ASP A 430 5.33 -0.99 -20.90
N ALA A 431 5.69 0.16 -21.46
CA ALA A 431 4.70 1.10 -21.98
C ALA A 431 3.88 0.51 -23.14
N LYS A 432 4.52 -0.28 -24.02
CA LYS A 432 3.83 -1.01 -25.10
C LYS A 432 2.91 -2.09 -24.54
N LEU A 433 3.40 -2.90 -23.61
CA LEU A 433 2.63 -3.94 -22.92
C LEU A 433 1.41 -3.34 -22.24
N TYR A 434 1.60 -2.27 -21.46
CA TYR A 434 0.53 -1.58 -20.75
C TYR A 434 -0.54 -1.06 -21.72
N ALA A 435 -0.16 -0.40 -22.81
CA ALA A 435 -1.11 0.08 -23.81
C ALA A 435 -1.94 -1.06 -24.44
N ALA A 436 -1.30 -2.19 -24.75
CA ALA A 436 -1.99 -3.38 -25.28
C ALA A 436 -2.98 -3.97 -24.27
N VAL A 437 -2.57 -4.09 -23.01
CA VAL A 437 -3.42 -4.56 -21.89
C VAL A 437 -4.62 -3.63 -21.70
N GLN A 438 -4.40 -2.32 -21.59
CA GLN A 438 -5.48 -1.34 -21.43
C GLN A 438 -6.47 -1.40 -22.60
N THR A 439 -5.95 -1.44 -23.83
CA THR A 439 -6.78 -1.50 -25.05
C THR A 439 -7.67 -2.73 -25.06
N TYR A 440 -7.12 -3.92 -24.82
CA TYR A 440 -7.92 -5.13 -24.83
C TYR A 440 -8.93 -5.14 -23.68
N PHE A 441 -8.46 -5.10 -22.43
CA PHE A 441 -9.30 -5.38 -21.27
C PHE A 441 -10.37 -4.30 -21.03
N ARG A 442 -10.08 -3.02 -21.25
CA ARG A 442 -11.05 -1.95 -21.02
C ARG A 442 -11.92 -1.60 -22.23
N LYS A 443 -11.41 -1.78 -23.46
CA LYS A 443 -12.10 -1.30 -24.67
C LYS A 443 -12.66 -2.40 -25.55
N GLN A 444 -12.13 -3.62 -25.48
CA GLN A 444 -12.51 -4.72 -26.37
C GLN A 444 -13.21 -5.89 -25.65
N THR A 445 -13.31 -5.88 -24.32
CA THR A 445 -14.13 -6.83 -23.56
C THR A 445 -15.52 -6.27 -23.24
N ARG A 446 -16.50 -7.16 -23.03
CA ARG A 446 -17.91 -6.79 -22.83
C ARG A 446 -18.17 -5.84 -21.66
N LEU A 447 -17.44 -6.00 -20.56
CA LEU A 447 -17.64 -5.22 -19.32
C LEU A 447 -16.51 -4.21 -19.05
N GLY A 448 -15.44 -4.23 -19.85
CA GLY A 448 -14.32 -3.30 -19.70
C GLY A 448 -13.54 -3.47 -18.40
N ILE A 449 -13.47 -4.69 -17.85
CA ILE A 449 -12.81 -4.93 -16.55
C ILE A 449 -11.29 -4.97 -16.76
N PRO A 450 -10.51 -4.03 -16.18
CA PRO A 450 -9.06 -3.96 -16.37
C PRO A 450 -8.35 -5.16 -15.73
N ALA A 451 -7.20 -5.55 -16.27
CA ALA A 451 -6.30 -6.52 -15.63
C ALA A 451 -5.43 -5.85 -14.56
N ILE A 452 -5.13 -6.56 -13.48
CA ILE A 452 -4.03 -6.18 -12.58
C ILE A 452 -2.73 -6.67 -13.23
N LEU A 453 -1.76 -5.78 -13.40
CA LEU A 453 -0.37 -6.19 -13.64
C LEU A 453 0.29 -6.37 -12.28
N HIS A 454 0.71 -7.60 -11.96
CA HIS A 454 1.42 -7.90 -10.73
C HIS A 454 2.88 -8.26 -10.97
N ASP A 455 3.73 -7.96 -10.00
CA ASP A 455 5.18 -8.18 -10.10
C ASP A 455 5.83 -8.37 -8.71
N GLU A 456 7.15 -8.45 -8.67
CA GLU A 456 7.93 -8.65 -7.44
C GLU A 456 8.65 -7.36 -7.03
N ALA A 457 8.79 -7.16 -5.72
CA ALA A 457 9.46 -5.98 -5.14
C ALA A 457 10.32 -6.34 -3.92
N ALA A 458 10.98 -7.51 -3.95
CA ALA A 458 11.68 -8.08 -2.80
C ALA A 458 12.76 -7.15 -2.20
N HIS A 459 13.46 -6.36 -3.01
CA HIS A 459 14.40 -5.35 -2.51
C HIS A 459 14.66 -4.24 -3.55
N GLY A 460 13.55 -3.71 -4.07
CA GLY A 460 13.52 -2.88 -5.28
C GLY A 460 12.57 -3.49 -6.29
N PHE A 461 12.12 -2.71 -7.27
CA PHE A 461 11.25 -3.25 -8.31
C PHE A 461 12.04 -4.27 -9.15
N MET A 462 11.57 -5.52 -9.23
CA MET A 462 12.32 -6.62 -9.82
C MET A 462 12.26 -6.60 -11.35
N LYS A 463 12.89 -5.60 -11.97
CA LYS A 463 12.85 -5.44 -13.42
C LYS A 463 14.15 -4.93 -14.00
N PHE A 464 14.33 -5.07 -15.32
CA PHE A 464 15.45 -4.41 -16.01
C PHE A 464 15.25 -2.89 -15.94
N GLU A 465 16.34 -2.14 -15.75
CA GLU A 465 16.31 -0.68 -15.61
C GLU A 465 15.57 -0.18 -14.35
N ALA A 466 15.51 -0.98 -13.28
CA ALA A 466 14.99 -0.59 -11.97
C ALA A 466 16.09 -0.58 -10.90
N ASN A 467 15.96 0.25 -9.87
CA ASN A 467 16.96 0.35 -8.80
C ASN A 467 16.89 -0.87 -7.85
N SER A 468 18.05 -1.36 -7.42
CA SER A 468 18.20 -2.50 -6.50
C SER A 468 18.89 -2.08 -5.19
N PHE A 469 18.26 -2.46 -4.08
CA PHE A 469 18.65 -2.16 -2.70
C PHE A 469 19.22 -3.40 -2.00
N PRO A 470 19.71 -3.32 -0.75
CA PRO A 470 20.13 -4.52 -0.02
C PRO A 470 18.98 -5.54 0.08
N ALA A 471 19.29 -6.82 -0.11
CA ALA A 471 18.34 -7.91 0.07
C ALA A 471 17.66 -7.84 1.46
N PRO A 472 16.43 -8.36 1.66
CA PRO A 472 15.68 -8.21 2.90
C PRO A 472 16.46 -8.52 4.17
N VAL A 473 17.20 -9.63 4.23
CA VAL A 473 18.00 -9.97 5.43
C VAL A 473 19.11 -8.93 5.69
N GLY A 474 19.66 -8.37 4.61
CA GLY A 474 20.66 -7.32 4.63
C GLY A 474 20.07 -5.99 5.09
N ILE A 475 19.00 -5.47 4.46
CA ILE A 475 18.37 -4.21 4.89
C ILE A 475 17.77 -4.30 6.29
N ALA A 476 17.32 -5.49 6.71
CA ALA A 476 16.88 -5.72 8.08
C ALA A 476 18.00 -5.49 9.09
N CYS A 477 19.27 -5.71 8.71
CA CYS A 477 20.41 -5.39 9.57
C CYS A 477 20.57 -3.90 9.86
N SER A 478 19.90 -2.99 9.12
CA SER A 478 19.86 -1.58 9.48
C SER A 478 19.04 -1.27 10.74
N TRP A 479 18.08 -2.16 11.08
CA TRP A 479 17.04 -1.97 12.11
C TRP A 479 16.39 -0.58 12.01
N ASN A 480 16.12 -0.13 10.79
CA ASN A 480 15.67 1.23 10.50
C ASN A 480 14.36 1.22 9.71
N PRO A 481 13.20 1.18 10.39
CA PRO A 481 11.89 1.20 9.74
C PRO A 481 11.70 2.39 8.79
N LYS A 482 12.22 3.57 9.15
CA LYS A 482 12.12 4.76 8.30
C LYS A 482 12.85 4.58 6.97
N LEU A 483 14.08 4.06 7.02
CA LEU A 483 14.86 3.77 5.81
C LEU A 483 14.19 2.72 4.94
N ILE A 484 13.63 1.67 5.55
CA ILE A 484 12.89 0.63 4.81
C ILE A 484 11.67 1.23 4.12
N LYS A 485 10.87 2.06 4.81
CA LYS A 485 9.77 2.79 4.19
C LYS A 485 10.24 3.61 2.99
N GLU A 486 11.30 4.41 3.13
CA GLU A 486 11.88 5.22 2.04
C GLU A 486 12.25 4.35 0.82
N VAL A 487 12.90 3.20 1.04
CA VAL A 487 13.29 2.26 -0.01
C VAL A 487 12.07 1.70 -0.75
N TYR A 488 11.08 1.22 0.00
CA TYR A 488 9.91 0.58 -0.59
C TYR A 488 8.94 1.59 -1.22
N THR A 489 8.97 2.86 -0.79
CA THR A 489 8.32 3.97 -1.52
C THR A 489 8.93 4.16 -2.91
N LYS A 490 10.27 4.15 -3.05
CA LYS A 490 10.90 4.26 -4.38
C LYS A 490 10.60 3.03 -5.25
N ALA A 491 10.63 1.83 -4.67
CA ALA A 491 10.24 0.61 -5.39
C ALA A 491 8.79 0.66 -5.90
N ALA A 492 7.84 1.13 -5.08
CA ALA A 492 6.44 1.31 -5.46
C ALA A 492 6.26 2.34 -6.58
N GLN A 493 6.97 3.46 -6.51
CA GLN A 493 6.93 4.50 -7.54
C GLN A 493 7.47 4.01 -8.88
N GLU A 494 8.57 3.25 -8.88
CA GLU A 494 9.11 2.62 -10.09
C GLU A 494 8.10 1.62 -10.67
N ALA A 495 7.57 0.70 -9.85
CA ALA A 495 6.58 -0.29 -10.27
C ALA A 495 5.33 0.39 -10.87
N ARG A 496 4.74 1.36 -10.16
CA ARG A 496 3.53 2.08 -10.62
C ARG A 496 3.76 2.89 -11.88
N SER A 497 4.95 3.49 -12.03
CA SER A 497 5.30 4.23 -13.27
C SER A 497 5.37 3.34 -14.50
N ARG A 498 5.53 2.02 -14.30
CA ARG A 498 5.63 1.00 -15.34
C ARG A 498 4.36 0.13 -15.45
N GLY A 499 3.25 0.61 -14.90
CA GLY A 499 1.93 0.00 -15.03
C GLY A 499 1.64 -1.12 -14.03
N VAL A 500 2.61 -1.55 -13.23
CA VAL A 500 2.41 -2.53 -12.15
C VAL A 500 1.60 -1.89 -11.03
N SER A 501 0.59 -2.60 -10.54
CA SER A 501 -0.35 -2.07 -9.54
C SER A 501 -0.43 -2.92 -8.27
N HIS A 502 0.08 -4.15 -8.32
CA HIS A 502 0.11 -5.10 -7.22
C HIS A 502 1.52 -5.72 -7.17
N VAL A 503 2.12 -5.79 -5.98
CA VAL A 503 3.40 -6.49 -5.82
C VAL A 503 3.30 -7.61 -4.80
N LEU A 504 3.99 -8.71 -5.08
CA LEU A 504 4.02 -9.91 -4.26
C LEU A 504 5.07 -9.75 -3.14
N SER A 505 5.01 -8.66 -2.38
CA SER A 505 5.96 -8.30 -1.32
C SER A 505 5.26 -7.49 -0.23
N PRO A 506 5.71 -7.54 1.05
CA PRO A 506 6.94 -8.17 1.54
C PRO A 506 6.82 -9.64 2.01
N VAL A 507 7.97 -10.31 2.11
CA VAL A 507 8.12 -11.57 2.85
C VAL A 507 8.24 -11.27 4.35
N VAL A 508 7.36 -11.87 5.16
CA VAL A 508 7.36 -11.73 6.63
C VAL A 508 7.47 -13.08 7.34
N ASP A 509 7.98 -14.09 6.63
CA ASP A 509 8.37 -15.37 7.19
C ASP A 509 9.49 -15.21 8.24
N VAL A 510 9.46 -16.03 9.30
CA VAL A 510 10.46 -16.00 10.36
C VAL A 510 11.45 -17.15 10.19
N SER A 511 12.65 -16.82 9.72
CA SER A 511 13.72 -17.77 9.40
C SER A 511 14.26 -18.47 10.64
N ARG A 512 13.92 -19.75 10.81
CA ARG A 512 14.43 -20.58 11.93
C ARG A 512 15.18 -21.83 11.50
N ASP A 513 15.02 -22.25 10.24
CA ASP A 513 15.91 -23.23 9.61
C ASP A 513 16.73 -22.56 8.51
N LEU A 514 18.00 -22.31 8.80
CA LEU A 514 18.86 -21.47 7.95
C LEU A 514 19.41 -22.25 6.74
N ARG A 515 19.10 -23.55 6.60
CA ARG A 515 19.42 -24.35 5.40
C ARG A 515 18.59 -23.93 4.19
N TRP A 516 17.43 -23.34 4.44
CA TRP A 516 16.48 -22.93 3.42
C TRP A 516 17.06 -21.89 2.47
N GLY A 517 16.85 -22.11 1.17
CA GLY A 517 17.45 -21.30 0.11
C GLY A 517 16.91 -19.87 0.00
N ARG A 518 15.80 -19.55 0.68
CA ARG A 518 15.11 -18.24 0.63
C ARG A 518 15.32 -17.39 1.90
N VAL A 519 16.29 -17.73 2.74
CA VAL A 519 16.61 -16.95 3.96
C VAL A 519 16.92 -15.49 3.64
N ASP A 520 17.52 -15.20 2.48
CA ASP A 520 17.89 -13.84 2.06
C ASP A 520 16.69 -12.93 1.82
N GLU A 521 15.54 -13.53 1.48
CA GLU A 521 14.26 -12.85 1.29
C GLU A 521 13.59 -12.47 2.62
N THR A 522 14.05 -12.99 3.76
CA THR A 522 13.41 -12.77 5.07
C THR A 522 13.98 -11.58 5.83
N LEU A 523 13.23 -11.10 6.82
CA LEU A 523 13.64 -10.01 7.71
C LEU A 523 14.39 -10.49 8.97
N GLY A 524 14.62 -11.80 9.11
CA GLY A 524 15.38 -12.40 10.21
C GLY A 524 14.64 -13.50 10.99
N GLU A 525 15.15 -13.82 12.19
CA GLU A 525 14.65 -14.93 13.03
C GLU A 525 13.69 -14.50 14.16
N ASP A 526 13.46 -13.18 14.30
CA ASP A 526 12.70 -12.59 15.40
C ASP A 526 11.31 -12.10 14.97
N PRO A 527 10.21 -12.66 15.52
CA PRO A 527 8.86 -12.26 15.14
C PRO A 527 8.54 -10.76 15.37
N PHE A 528 9.08 -10.16 16.44
CA PHE A 528 8.82 -8.75 16.76
C PHE A 528 9.50 -7.83 15.73
N LEU A 529 10.78 -8.05 15.44
CA LEU A 529 11.54 -7.28 14.46
C LEU A 529 10.94 -7.46 13.05
N VAL A 530 10.66 -8.71 12.65
CA VAL A 530 10.06 -9.02 11.34
C VAL A 530 8.73 -8.27 11.18
N GLY A 531 7.87 -8.29 12.19
CA GLY A 531 6.60 -7.55 12.16
C GLY A 531 6.81 -6.03 12.00
N ARG A 532 7.71 -5.41 12.78
CA ARG A 532 7.96 -3.96 12.73
C ARG A 532 8.57 -3.51 11.40
N LEU A 533 9.51 -4.28 10.85
CA LEU A 533 10.14 -3.95 9.57
C LEU A 533 9.20 -4.25 8.39
N GLY A 534 8.44 -5.34 8.44
CA GLY A 534 7.43 -5.69 7.44
C GLY A 534 6.31 -4.66 7.35
N ALA A 535 5.88 -4.09 8.49
CA ALA A 535 4.90 -2.99 8.49
C ALA A 535 5.42 -1.76 7.76
N ALA A 536 6.70 -1.43 7.92
CA ALA A 536 7.33 -0.31 7.21
C ALA A 536 7.45 -0.58 5.70
N MET A 537 7.67 -1.83 5.28
CA MET A 537 7.64 -2.21 3.86
C MET A 537 6.24 -2.03 3.27
N VAL A 538 5.19 -2.49 3.96
CA VAL A 538 3.79 -2.30 3.52
C VAL A 538 3.43 -0.82 3.42
N GLU A 539 3.80 -0.02 4.44
CA GLU A 539 3.57 1.43 4.42
C GLU A 539 4.31 2.10 3.25
N GLY A 540 5.56 1.69 2.98
CA GLY A 540 6.32 2.17 1.84
C GLY A 540 5.67 1.80 0.50
N LEU A 541 5.19 0.56 0.37
CA LEU A 541 4.58 0.04 -0.85
C LEU A 541 3.23 0.68 -1.16
N GLN A 542 2.34 0.77 -0.17
CA GLN A 542 0.98 1.29 -0.34
C GLN A 542 0.89 2.81 -0.18
N GLY A 543 1.88 3.43 0.49
CA GLY A 543 1.87 4.86 0.80
C GLY A 543 0.90 5.23 1.92
N SER A 544 0.34 4.24 2.62
CA SER A 544 -0.63 4.42 3.70
C SER A 544 -0.49 3.31 4.76
N THR A 545 -1.15 3.49 5.90
CA THR A 545 -1.32 2.47 6.95
C THR A 545 -2.77 2.08 7.19
N ASP A 546 -3.72 2.79 6.56
CA ASP A 546 -5.16 2.62 6.78
C ASP A 546 -5.82 1.64 5.79
N GLY A 547 -5.03 1.13 4.83
CA GLY A 547 -5.46 0.22 3.78
C GLY A 547 -5.79 0.92 2.46
N SER A 548 -5.73 2.24 2.38
CA SER A 548 -5.77 2.96 1.10
C SER A 548 -4.49 2.72 0.29
N ILE A 549 -4.51 2.94 -1.03
CA ILE A 549 -3.32 2.87 -1.87
C ILE A 549 -3.12 4.26 -2.43
N ALA A 550 -2.04 4.92 -2.03
CA ALA A 550 -1.76 6.29 -2.41
C ALA A 550 -1.45 6.42 -3.92
N PRO A 551 -1.63 7.61 -4.52
CA PRO A 551 -1.19 7.85 -5.88
C PRO A 551 0.31 7.56 -6.06
N GLY A 552 0.68 6.84 -7.12
CA GLY A 552 2.06 6.44 -7.37
C GLY A 552 2.55 5.24 -6.53
N HIS A 553 1.66 4.60 -5.77
CA HIS A 553 1.96 3.41 -4.96
C HIS A 553 1.23 2.17 -5.48
N VAL A 554 1.52 1.00 -4.88
CA VAL A 554 1.04 -0.32 -5.30
C VAL A 554 0.43 -1.09 -4.13
N ALA A 555 -0.45 -2.05 -4.42
CA ALA A 555 -0.95 -2.99 -3.43
C ALA A 555 0.19 -3.89 -2.92
N ALA A 556 0.29 -4.07 -1.60
CA ALA A 556 1.27 -4.96 -0.98
C ALA A 556 0.67 -6.34 -0.65
N THR A 557 1.50 -7.38 -0.69
CA THR A 557 1.15 -8.78 -0.38
C THR A 557 2.04 -9.34 0.71
N LEU A 558 1.48 -9.71 1.86
CA LEU A 558 2.26 -10.46 2.85
C LEU A 558 2.44 -11.91 2.39
N LYS A 559 3.67 -12.43 2.47
CA LYS A 559 3.95 -13.83 2.14
C LYS A 559 5.01 -14.48 3.06
N HIS A 560 4.99 -15.80 3.28
CA HIS A 560 4.01 -16.78 2.77
C HIS A 560 3.18 -17.34 3.92
N PHE A 561 1.86 -17.28 3.82
CA PHE A 561 0.96 -17.61 4.94
C PHE A 561 0.58 -19.11 4.96
N ALA A 562 1.05 -19.95 5.89
CA ALA A 562 1.99 -19.65 6.98
C ALA A 562 2.95 -20.80 7.33
N GLY A 563 4.12 -20.43 7.87
CA GLY A 563 5.12 -21.37 8.42
C GLY A 563 6.25 -21.75 7.46
N TYR A 564 6.39 -21.05 6.34
CA TYR A 564 7.20 -21.51 5.22
C TYR A 564 8.71 -21.51 5.47
N ALA A 565 9.22 -20.61 6.31
CA ALA A 565 10.66 -20.54 6.65
C ALA A 565 11.10 -21.47 7.81
N ALA A 566 10.24 -22.42 8.20
CA ALA A 566 10.47 -23.36 9.30
C ALA A 566 10.01 -24.78 8.93
N THR A 567 10.21 -25.15 7.67
CA THR A 567 9.88 -26.46 7.12
C THR A 567 10.92 -27.51 7.47
N GLU A 568 10.52 -28.78 7.41
CA GLU A 568 11.38 -29.92 7.72
C GLU A 568 12.68 -29.93 6.91
N GLY A 569 13.80 -29.88 7.62
CA GLY A 569 15.13 -29.94 7.02
C GLY A 569 15.55 -28.66 6.32
N GLY A 570 14.78 -27.57 6.45
CA GLY A 570 15.00 -26.33 5.69
C GLY A 570 14.88 -26.55 4.18
N ARG A 571 14.00 -27.47 3.76
CA ARG A 571 13.76 -27.77 2.34
C ARG A 571 12.57 -26.98 1.83
N ASN A 572 12.69 -26.40 0.65
CA ASN A 572 11.59 -25.69 0.00
C ASN A 572 10.38 -26.61 -0.14
N ARG A 573 9.18 -26.09 0.16
CA ARG A 573 7.87 -26.80 0.11
C ARG A 573 7.68 -27.96 1.09
N ALA A 574 8.67 -28.29 1.93
CA ALA A 574 8.53 -29.38 2.91
C ALA A 574 7.48 -29.06 4.01
N PRO A 575 6.99 -30.06 4.77
CA PRO A 575 6.01 -29.85 5.84
C PRO A 575 6.51 -28.94 6.96
N TYR A 576 5.59 -28.20 7.59
CA TYR A 576 5.83 -27.54 8.87
C TYR A 576 5.61 -28.54 10.02
N LEU A 577 6.65 -28.82 10.81
CA LEU A 577 6.64 -29.88 11.83
C LEU A 577 6.28 -29.44 13.24
N HIS A 578 6.16 -28.13 13.49
CA HIS A 578 5.95 -27.64 14.85
C HIS A 578 4.47 -27.54 15.21
N GLY A 579 4.17 -27.57 16.52
CA GLY A 579 2.81 -27.48 17.02
C GLY A 579 2.15 -26.11 16.78
N PRO A 580 0.80 -26.03 16.88
CA PRO A 580 0.04 -24.83 16.54
C PRO A 580 0.42 -23.60 17.37
N ARG A 581 0.85 -23.78 18.63
CA ARG A 581 1.34 -22.67 19.46
C ARG A 581 2.58 -22.01 18.87
N GLN A 582 3.54 -22.82 18.38
CA GLN A 582 4.76 -22.29 17.79
C GLN A 582 4.47 -21.60 16.45
N LEU A 583 3.53 -22.12 15.66
CA LEU A 583 3.05 -21.48 14.45
C LEU A 583 2.45 -20.11 14.77
N LEU A 584 1.51 -20.05 15.71
CA LEU A 584 0.78 -18.83 16.05
C LEU A 584 1.67 -17.77 16.73
N ASP A 585 2.47 -18.16 17.72
CA ASP A 585 3.30 -17.22 18.49
C ASP A 585 4.56 -16.74 17.73
N ASN A 586 4.96 -17.40 16.64
CA ASN A 586 6.18 -17.05 15.91
C ASN A 586 5.96 -16.76 14.43
N GLN A 587 5.34 -17.68 13.69
CA GLN A 587 5.23 -17.57 12.23
C GLN A 587 4.04 -16.67 11.83
N VAL A 588 2.97 -16.64 12.64
CA VAL A 588 1.77 -15.83 12.38
C VAL A 588 1.80 -14.46 13.06
N GLU A 589 2.52 -14.30 14.18
CA GLU A 589 2.58 -13.02 14.90
C GLU A 589 3.06 -11.83 14.04
N PRO A 590 4.04 -11.95 13.12
CA PRO A 590 4.38 -10.86 12.21
C PRO A 590 3.21 -10.47 11.31
N PHE A 591 2.51 -11.45 10.70
CA PHE A 591 1.32 -11.18 9.90
C PHE A 591 0.26 -10.44 10.72
N ARG A 592 -0.01 -10.90 11.95
CA ARG A 592 -0.94 -10.23 12.86
C ARG A 592 -0.59 -8.77 13.07
N HIS A 593 0.68 -8.49 13.39
CA HIS A 593 1.14 -7.13 13.63
C HIS A 593 0.92 -6.27 12.38
N VAL A 594 1.41 -6.72 11.22
CA VAL A 594 1.34 -5.96 9.97
C VAL A 594 -0.10 -5.75 9.49
N ILE A 595 -0.97 -6.77 9.61
CA ILE A 595 -2.40 -6.65 9.29
C ILE A 595 -3.06 -5.55 10.12
N ARG A 596 -2.72 -5.45 11.41
CA ARG A 596 -3.29 -4.44 12.31
C ARG A 596 -2.70 -3.05 12.12
N SER A 597 -1.40 -2.95 11.88
CA SER A 597 -0.68 -1.67 11.89
C SER A 597 -0.56 -1.00 10.52
N ALA A 598 -0.62 -1.78 9.42
CA ALA A 598 -0.39 -1.27 8.07
C ALA A 598 -1.43 -1.73 7.03
N LYS A 599 -2.36 -2.63 7.40
CA LYS A 599 -3.49 -3.08 6.57
C LYS A 599 -3.10 -3.38 5.11
N PRO A 600 -2.31 -4.44 4.87
CA PRO A 600 -1.89 -4.83 3.53
C PRO A 600 -3.11 -5.22 2.68
N SER A 601 -3.00 -5.00 1.38
CA SER A 601 -4.09 -5.25 0.43
C SER A 601 -4.27 -6.74 0.12
N SER A 602 -3.22 -7.54 0.27
CA SER A 602 -3.19 -8.95 -0.11
C SER A 602 -2.36 -9.82 0.86
N VAL A 603 -2.67 -11.11 0.88
CA VAL A 603 -1.87 -12.17 1.54
C VAL A 603 -1.72 -13.34 0.56
N MET A 604 -0.50 -13.83 0.41
CA MET A 604 -0.19 -15.02 -0.39
C MET A 604 -0.05 -16.26 0.48
N VAL A 605 -0.70 -17.34 0.07
CA VAL A 605 -0.73 -18.62 0.78
C VAL A 605 0.53 -19.45 0.52
N ALA A 606 1.12 -20.03 1.57
CA ALA A 606 2.36 -20.82 1.50
C ALA A 606 2.17 -22.21 0.88
N TYR A 607 3.24 -22.75 0.29
CA TYR A 607 3.21 -24.10 -0.31
C TYR A 607 3.13 -25.26 0.69
N ASN A 608 3.70 -25.07 1.88
CA ASN A 608 3.87 -26.15 2.85
C ASN A 608 2.53 -26.67 3.40
N GLU A 609 2.58 -27.88 3.95
CA GLU A 609 1.52 -28.40 4.79
C GLU A 609 1.72 -28.03 6.27
N VAL A 610 0.61 -27.89 6.98
CA VAL A 610 0.53 -27.76 8.44
C VAL A 610 -0.35 -28.90 8.93
N ASP A 611 0.21 -29.77 9.78
CA ASP A 611 -0.46 -30.98 10.28
C ASP A 611 -1.03 -31.87 9.16
N GLY A 612 -0.25 -32.03 8.08
CA GLY A 612 -0.59 -32.86 6.91
C GLY A 612 -1.59 -32.25 5.93
N LEU A 613 -2.03 -31.00 6.13
CA LEU A 613 -2.91 -30.30 5.20
C LEU A 613 -2.22 -29.08 4.56
N PRO A 614 -2.11 -29.01 3.22
CA PRO A 614 -1.50 -27.89 2.50
C PRO A 614 -2.22 -26.58 2.77
N CYS A 615 -1.48 -25.48 2.96
CA CYS A 615 -2.09 -24.19 3.35
C CYS A 615 -3.15 -23.71 2.35
N HIS A 616 -2.98 -23.96 1.03
CA HIS A 616 -3.95 -23.59 -0.02
C HIS A 616 -5.34 -24.23 0.13
N ILE A 617 -5.45 -25.35 0.84
CA ILE A 617 -6.73 -26.05 1.08
C ILE A 617 -7.03 -26.21 2.58
N ASN A 618 -6.34 -25.46 3.45
CA ASN A 618 -6.48 -25.59 4.89
C ASN A 618 -7.44 -24.53 5.45
N PRO A 619 -8.72 -24.89 5.75
CA PRO A 619 -9.70 -23.93 6.25
C PRO A 619 -9.35 -23.38 7.64
N TRP A 620 -8.60 -24.13 8.47
CA TRP A 620 -8.14 -23.60 9.76
C TRP A 620 -7.15 -22.45 9.55
N ILE A 621 -6.22 -22.58 8.59
CA ILE A 621 -5.28 -21.51 8.25
C ILE A 621 -5.99 -20.32 7.62
N LEU A 622 -6.76 -20.54 6.55
CA LEU A 622 -7.32 -19.45 5.74
C LEU A 622 -8.57 -18.80 6.36
N ASN A 623 -9.46 -19.57 6.99
CA ASN A 623 -10.67 -19.03 7.61
C ASN A 623 -10.45 -18.76 9.10
N ASP A 624 -10.14 -19.77 9.91
CA ASP A 624 -10.14 -19.58 11.37
C ASP A 624 -9.02 -18.65 11.84
N VAL A 625 -7.79 -18.84 11.33
CA VAL A 625 -6.65 -17.99 11.70
C VAL A 625 -6.68 -16.67 10.94
N LEU A 626 -6.57 -16.68 9.60
CA LEU A 626 -6.39 -15.45 8.83
C LEU A 626 -7.62 -14.54 8.83
N ARG A 627 -8.81 -15.06 8.48
CA ARG A 627 -10.05 -14.25 8.50
C ARG A 627 -10.59 -14.04 9.91
N GLY A 628 -10.66 -15.10 10.71
CA GLY A 628 -11.27 -15.10 12.04
C GLY A 628 -10.40 -14.39 13.09
N ASN A 629 -9.24 -14.97 13.43
CA ASN A 629 -8.40 -14.48 14.52
C ASN A 629 -7.66 -13.18 14.18
N LEU A 630 -7.17 -13.04 12.94
CA LEU A 630 -6.40 -11.86 12.53
C LEU A 630 -7.29 -10.75 11.97
N GLY A 631 -8.51 -11.05 11.51
CA GLY A 631 -9.41 -10.06 10.91
C GLY A 631 -8.94 -9.53 9.57
N PHE A 632 -8.24 -10.34 8.77
CA PHE A 632 -7.78 -9.91 7.45
C PHE A 632 -8.97 -9.73 6.49
N GLU A 633 -9.07 -8.58 5.82
CA GLU A 633 -10.16 -8.24 4.90
C GLU A 633 -9.72 -8.12 3.44
N GLY A 634 -8.41 -8.21 3.15
CA GLY A 634 -7.85 -8.08 1.81
C GLY A 634 -7.98 -9.34 0.96
N LEU A 635 -7.32 -9.34 -0.21
CA LEU A 635 -7.31 -10.44 -1.16
C LEU A 635 -6.43 -11.61 -0.67
N ILE A 636 -6.90 -12.86 -0.82
CA ILE A 636 -6.09 -14.07 -0.61
C ILE A 636 -5.70 -14.67 -1.96
N VAL A 637 -4.42 -14.62 -2.28
CA VAL A 637 -3.86 -15.15 -3.53
C VAL A 637 -3.07 -16.43 -3.29
N SER A 638 -3.07 -17.34 -4.26
CA SER A 638 -2.19 -18.51 -4.19
C SER A 638 -0.75 -18.08 -4.48
N ASP A 639 0.22 -18.76 -3.88
CA ASP A 639 1.54 -18.84 -4.50
C ASP A 639 1.47 -19.63 -5.83
N TYR A 640 2.50 -19.49 -6.67
CA TYR A 640 2.53 -19.96 -8.04
C TYR A 640 2.37 -21.48 -8.15
N GLN A 641 1.35 -21.92 -8.88
CA GLN A 641 1.03 -23.34 -9.07
C GLN A 641 0.59 -24.05 -7.79
N GLY A 642 0.25 -23.33 -6.71
CA GLY A 642 -0.09 -23.94 -5.42
C GLY A 642 -1.15 -25.03 -5.50
N ILE A 643 -2.19 -24.85 -6.32
CA ILE A 643 -3.24 -25.85 -6.55
C ILE A 643 -2.71 -27.10 -7.30
N ASP A 644 -1.89 -26.91 -8.34
CA ASP A 644 -1.27 -28.02 -9.10
C ASP A 644 -0.35 -28.86 -8.20
N LEU A 645 0.45 -28.19 -7.35
CA LEU A 645 1.40 -28.85 -6.46
C LEU A 645 0.72 -29.77 -5.44
N ILE A 646 -0.52 -29.48 -5.03
CA ILE A 646 -1.31 -30.34 -4.15
C ILE A 646 -1.56 -31.70 -4.79
N ARG A 647 -1.97 -31.72 -6.07
CA ARG A 647 -2.17 -32.97 -6.83
C ARG A 647 -0.85 -33.66 -7.11
N ARG A 648 0.13 -32.88 -7.56
CA ARG A 648 1.40 -33.40 -8.08
C ARG A 648 2.28 -34.00 -6.99
N TYR A 649 2.40 -33.33 -5.84
CA TYR A 649 3.35 -33.71 -4.79
C TYR A 649 2.69 -34.17 -3.51
N GLN A 650 1.65 -33.49 -3.02
CA GLN A 650 0.98 -33.84 -1.75
C GLN A 650 -0.08 -34.94 -1.90
N LYS A 651 -0.45 -35.28 -3.13
CA LYS A 651 -1.36 -36.38 -3.51
C LYS A 651 -2.76 -36.30 -2.86
N ILE A 652 -3.29 -35.09 -2.67
CA ILE A 652 -4.64 -34.86 -2.15
C ILE A 652 -5.65 -34.63 -3.28
N GLY A 653 -6.92 -35.00 -3.05
CA GLY A 653 -8.02 -34.86 -3.99
C GLY A 653 -8.12 -36.02 -4.98
N VAL A 654 -9.26 -36.13 -5.68
CA VAL A 654 -9.47 -37.17 -6.71
C VAL A 654 -9.32 -36.65 -8.15
N SER A 655 -9.31 -35.32 -8.33
CA SER A 655 -9.12 -34.64 -9.61
C SER A 655 -8.70 -33.18 -9.39
N ASP A 656 -8.28 -32.50 -10.44
CA ASP A 656 -7.90 -31.07 -10.37
C ASP A 656 -9.12 -30.21 -10.04
N ALA A 657 -10.30 -30.57 -10.56
CA ALA A 657 -11.58 -29.95 -10.20
C ALA A 657 -11.92 -30.12 -8.70
N ASP A 658 -11.62 -31.28 -8.11
CA ASP A 658 -11.87 -31.52 -6.69
C ASP A 658 -10.95 -30.67 -5.80
N VAL A 659 -9.67 -30.53 -6.16
CA VAL A 659 -8.74 -29.66 -5.41
C VAL A 659 -9.10 -28.19 -5.60
N ALA A 660 -9.53 -27.78 -6.80
CA ALA A 660 -10.04 -26.44 -7.05
C ALA A 660 -11.23 -26.09 -6.14
N ARG A 661 -12.18 -27.04 -6.00
CA ARG A 661 -13.30 -26.92 -5.07
C ARG A 661 -12.81 -26.80 -3.63
N MET A 662 -11.91 -27.67 -3.18
CA MET A 662 -11.34 -27.62 -1.83
C MET A 662 -10.66 -26.27 -1.53
N ALA A 663 -9.91 -25.73 -2.49
CA ALA A 663 -9.20 -24.47 -2.32
C ALA A 663 -10.16 -23.28 -2.20
N LEU A 664 -11.16 -23.21 -3.09
CA LEU A 664 -12.21 -22.18 -3.03
C LEU A 664 -13.02 -22.28 -1.73
N GLU A 665 -13.40 -23.49 -1.30
CA GLU A 665 -14.10 -23.73 -0.03
C GLU A 665 -13.26 -23.37 1.21
N ALA A 666 -11.94 -23.59 1.15
CA ALA A 666 -11.02 -23.20 2.20
C ALA A 666 -10.85 -21.68 2.30
N GLY A 667 -11.19 -20.92 1.26
CA GLY A 667 -11.15 -19.45 1.25
C GLY A 667 -10.07 -18.84 0.35
N LEU A 668 -9.42 -19.64 -0.51
CA LEU A 668 -8.54 -19.11 -1.56
C LEU A 668 -9.37 -18.34 -2.60
N GLN A 669 -8.94 -17.13 -2.96
CA GLN A 669 -9.74 -16.24 -3.80
C GLN A 669 -9.17 -16.02 -5.21
N LEU A 670 -7.86 -16.18 -5.40
CA LEU A 670 -7.20 -15.98 -6.70
C LEU A 670 -6.16 -17.08 -6.92
N GLU A 671 -6.26 -17.78 -8.05
CA GLU A 671 -5.26 -18.77 -8.48
C GLU A 671 -4.19 -18.13 -9.35
N LEU A 672 -2.93 -18.27 -8.95
CA LEU A 672 -1.74 -17.82 -9.64
C LEU A 672 -0.78 -18.98 -9.99
N PRO A 673 0.02 -18.85 -11.05
CA PRO A 673 -0.02 -17.77 -12.02
C PRO A 673 -0.95 -18.05 -13.21
N ASN A 674 -1.48 -19.27 -13.30
CA ASN A 674 -2.32 -19.74 -14.40
C ASN A 674 -3.52 -20.50 -13.84
N ASN A 675 -4.60 -20.58 -14.61
CA ASN A 675 -5.86 -21.19 -14.23
C ASN A 675 -5.83 -22.74 -14.30
N PHE A 676 -5.09 -23.41 -13.41
CA PHE A 676 -4.97 -24.87 -13.41
C PHE A 676 -6.21 -25.55 -12.83
N GLY A 677 -6.64 -25.15 -11.63
CA GLY A 677 -7.80 -25.73 -10.96
C GLY A 677 -9.10 -24.99 -11.28
N PHE A 678 -9.09 -23.66 -11.19
CA PHE A 678 -10.31 -22.85 -11.24
C PHE A 678 -10.99 -22.87 -12.61
N GLN A 679 -10.32 -23.34 -13.67
CA GLN A 679 -10.89 -23.53 -15.01
C GLN A 679 -12.06 -24.53 -15.01
N HIS A 680 -12.14 -25.38 -13.98
CA HIS A 680 -13.22 -26.35 -13.80
C HIS A 680 -14.45 -25.78 -13.08
N LEU A 681 -14.34 -24.60 -12.45
CA LEU A 681 -15.43 -23.98 -11.68
C LEU A 681 -16.70 -23.69 -12.50
N PRO A 682 -16.67 -23.26 -13.77
CA PRO A 682 -17.90 -23.01 -14.53
C PRO A 682 -18.80 -24.24 -14.60
N LYS A 683 -18.19 -25.40 -14.86
CA LYS A 683 -18.89 -26.68 -14.89
C LYS A 683 -19.41 -27.06 -13.49
N MET A 684 -18.58 -26.93 -12.46
CA MET A 684 -18.97 -27.29 -11.08
C MET A 684 -20.11 -26.44 -10.54
N VAL A 685 -20.15 -25.14 -10.85
CA VAL A 685 -21.27 -24.25 -10.48
C VAL A 685 -22.54 -24.66 -11.22
N LYS A 686 -22.45 -24.95 -12.53
CA LYS A 686 -23.60 -25.41 -13.33
C LYS A 686 -24.18 -26.74 -12.83
N GLU A 687 -23.32 -27.63 -12.34
CA GLU A 687 -23.71 -28.94 -11.79
C GLU A 687 -24.14 -28.86 -10.31
N GLY A 688 -24.02 -27.70 -9.65
CA GLY A 688 -24.35 -27.50 -8.25
C GLY A 688 -23.33 -28.08 -7.26
N ALA A 689 -22.14 -28.46 -7.73
CA ALA A 689 -21.03 -28.97 -6.91
C ALA A 689 -20.26 -27.85 -6.18
N VAL A 690 -20.35 -26.61 -6.67
CA VAL A 690 -19.83 -25.39 -6.03
C VAL A 690 -20.95 -24.37 -5.93
N ASP A 691 -21.15 -23.79 -4.74
CA ASP A 691 -22.09 -22.68 -4.56
C ASP A 691 -21.55 -21.42 -5.25
N ILE A 692 -22.37 -20.80 -6.11
CA ILE A 692 -22.02 -19.57 -6.80
C ILE A 692 -21.68 -18.43 -5.83
N SER A 693 -22.23 -18.44 -4.61
CA SER A 693 -21.92 -17.43 -3.61
C SER A 693 -20.42 -17.43 -3.23
N ARG A 694 -19.77 -18.60 -3.24
CA ARG A 694 -18.33 -18.72 -2.94
C ARG A 694 -17.47 -18.14 -4.05
N LEU A 695 -17.86 -18.38 -5.30
CA LEU A 695 -17.25 -17.75 -6.47
C LEU A 695 -17.44 -16.23 -6.40
N ASP A 696 -18.64 -15.77 -6.07
CA ASP A 696 -18.97 -14.35 -5.95
C ASP A 696 -18.15 -13.65 -4.85
N ASP A 697 -17.91 -14.30 -3.72
CA ASP A 697 -17.05 -13.76 -2.65
C ASP A 697 -15.58 -13.61 -3.09
N ALA A 698 -15.05 -14.56 -3.85
CA ALA A 698 -13.72 -14.48 -4.42
C ALA A 698 -13.60 -13.35 -5.45
N VAL A 699 -14.56 -13.26 -6.38
CA VAL A 699 -14.61 -12.20 -7.39
C VAL A 699 -14.76 -10.82 -6.75
N ARG A 700 -15.61 -10.70 -5.72
CA ARG A 700 -15.81 -9.46 -4.96
C ARG A 700 -14.50 -8.94 -4.38
N ALA A 701 -13.64 -9.82 -3.85
CA ALA A 701 -12.34 -9.43 -3.32
C ALA A 701 -11.40 -8.88 -4.41
N VAL A 702 -11.34 -9.53 -5.57
CA VAL A 702 -10.54 -9.06 -6.72
C VAL A 702 -11.06 -7.72 -7.23
N LEU A 703 -12.38 -7.60 -7.48
CA LEU A 703 -12.97 -6.36 -7.96
C LEU A 703 -12.79 -5.20 -6.97
N ASN A 704 -12.91 -5.47 -5.66
CA ASN A 704 -12.65 -4.48 -4.62
C ASN A 704 -11.22 -3.91 -4.74
N LEU A 705 -10.22 -4.78 -4.94
CA LEU A 705 -8.84 -4.35 -5.14
C LEU A 705 -8.69 -3.53 -6.43
N LYS A 706 -9.27 -3.99 -7.56
CA LYS A 706 -9.21 -3.28 -8.85
C LYS A 706 -9.77 -1.85 -8.77
N PHE A 707 -10.88 -1.65 -8.07
CA PHE A 707 -11.44 -0.31 -7.85
C PHE A 707 -10.58 0.53 -6.90
N ARG A 708 -10.07 -0.05 -5.80
CA ARG A 708 -9.16 0.67 -4.87
C ARG A 708 -7.86 1.10 -5.52
N LEU A 709 -7.39 0.35 -6.53
CA LEU A 709 -6.22 0.66 -7.34
C LEU A 709 -6.48 1.73 -8.43
N GLY A 710 -7.74 2.13 -8.62
CA GLY A 710 -8.16 3.09 -9.64
C GLY A 710 -7.98 2.56 -11.06
N LEU A 711 -8.04 1.24 -11.29
CA LEU A 711 -7.71 0.66 -12.60
C LEU A 711 -8.78 0.95 -13.67
N PHE A 712 -10.03 1.18 -13.26
CA PHE A 712 -11.11 1.55 -14.19
C PHE A 712 -10.94 2.97 -14.73
N GLU A 713 -10.28 3.83 -13.96
CA GLU A 713 -9.98 5.24 -14.26
C GLU A 713 -8.53 5.45 -14.72
N ALA A 714 -7.73 4.39 -14.82
CA ALA A 714 -6.31 4.50 -15.16
C ALA A 714 -6.11 5.15 -16.56
N PRO A 715 -4.98 5.85 -16.78
CA PRO A 715 -4.69 6.41 -18.10
C PRO A 715 -4.47 5.28 -19.12
N ASP A 716 -4.74 5.58 -20.39
CA ASP A 716 -4.53 4.64 -21.51
C ASP A 716 -3.05 4.39 -21.82
N SER A 717 -2.16 5.27 -21.37
CA SER A 717 -0.71 5.21 -21.61
C SER A 717 0.09 5.60 -20.36
N LEU A 718 1.37 5.21 -20.35
CA LEU A 718 2.31 5.52 -19.27
C LEU A 718 3.18 6.73 -19.60
N ASP A 719 3.58 7.47 -18.57
CA ASP A 719 4.61 8.51 -18.68
C ASP A 719 6.01 7.88 -18.66
N VAL A 720 6.50 7.54 -19.86
CA VAL A 720 7.83 6.96 -20.08
C VAL A 720 8.96 7.87 -19.57
N LYS A 721 8.79 9.20 -19.63
CA LYS A 721 9.82 10.14 -19.15
C LYS A 721 9.95 10.07 -17.63
N LYS A 722 8.82 10.00 -16.92
CA LYS A 722 8.79 9.80 -15.48
C LYS A 722 9.42 8.48 -15.06
N ALA A 723 9.08 7.37 -15.73
CA ALA A 723 9.68 6.07 -15.44
C ALA A 723 11.21 6.07 -15.61
N LYS A 724 11.73 6.68 -16.69
CA LYS A 724 13.18 6.86 -16.90
C LYS A 724 13.85 7.76 -15.87
N ALA A 725 13.17 8.82 -15.45
CA ALA A 725 13.68 9.73 -14.44
C ALA A 725 13.83 9.04 -13.07
N LEU A 726 12.90 8.14 -12.72
CA LEU A 726 13.00 7.32 -11.51
C LEU A 726 14.18 6.35 -11.60
N ALA A 727 14.29 5.61 -12.70
CA ALA A 727 15.37 4.65 -12.94
C ALA A 727 16.78 5.26 -12.87
N THR A 728 16.94 6.50 -13.34
CA THR A 728 18.23 7.22 -13.40
C THR A 728 18.46 8.18 -12.22
N SER A 729 17.56 8.17 -11.23
CA SER A 729 17.58 9.11 -10.10
C SER A 729 18.83 8.96 -9.21
N GLU A 730 19.66 10.01 -9.13
CA GLU A 730 20.80 10.03 -8.19
C GLU A 730 20.34 10.07 -6.72
N GLU A 731 19.16 10.63 -6.43
CA GLU A 731 18.54 10.57 -5.10
C GLU A 731 18.30 9.10 -4.68
N THR A 732 17.74 8.29 -5.59
CA THR A 732 17.49 6.87 -5.35
C THR A 732 18.80 6.08 -5.24
N ARG A 733 19.82 6.44 -6.03
CA ARG A 733 21.16 5.85 -5.89
C ARG A 733 21.83 6.20 -4.57
N GLU A 734 21.71 7.43 -4.06
CA GLU A 734 22.20 7.78 -2.73
C GLU A 734 21.40 7.08 -1.63
N LEU A 735 20.09 6.86 -1.82
CA LEU A 735 19.30 6.03 -0.92
C LEU A 735 19.81 4.58 -0.90
N ALA A 736 20.18 4.00 -2.04
CA ALA A 736 20.80 2.67 -2.12
C ALA A 736 22.15 2.63 -1.38
N ARG A 737 23.00 3.67 -1.53
CA ARG A 737 24.25 3.81 -0.75
C ARG A 737 24.00 3.93 0.75
N LYS A 738 23.02 4.74 1.15
CA LYS A 738 22.62 4.93 2.55
C LYS A 738 22.12 3.61 3.15
N ALA A 739 21.33 2.85 2.40
CA ALA A 739 20.87 1.53 2.82
C ALA A 739 22.04 0.56 3.00
N ALA A 740 22.89 0.40 1.99
CA ALA A 740 24.08 -0.45 2.05
C ALA A 740 25.00 -0.13 3.24
N ARG A 741 25.29 1.16 3.48
CA ARG A 741 26.10 1.63 4.62
C ARG A 741 25.52 1.27 6.00
N GLN A 742 24.19 1.18 6.12
CA GLN A 742 23.53 0.83 7.38
C GLN A 742 23.31 -0.69 7.52
N SER A 743 23.35 -1.44 6.42
CA SER A 743 23.15 -2.89 6.36
C SER A 743 24.42 -3.70 6.60
N ILE A 744 25.59 -3.24 6.15
CA ILE A 744 26.85 -3.96 6.32
C ILE A 744 27.20 -4.07 7.82
N VAL A 745 27.47 -5.30 8.26
CA VAL A 745 27.77 -5.64 9.65
C VAL A 745 29.25 -5.94 9.82
N LEU A 746 29.91 -5.24 10.75
CA LEU A 746 31.26 -5.59 11.20
C LEU A 746 31.16 -6.69 12.26
N LEU A 747 31.54 -7.92 11.89
CA LEU A 747 31.43 -9.09 12.77
C LEU A 747 32.61 -9.20 13.74
N LYS A 748 33.82 -8.93 13.26
CA LYS A 748 35.08 -9.03 14.00
C LYS A 748 36.03 -7.91 13.58
N ASN A 749 36.81 -7.37 14.51
CA ASN A 749 37.82 -6.34 14.26
C ASN A 749 38.91 -6.33 15.35
N GLU A 750 39.81 -7.30 15.29
CA GLU A 750 40.93 -7.45 16.21
C GLU A 750 42.05 -6.45 15.93
N GLY A 751 42.78 -6.06 16.97
CA GLY A 751 43.86 -5.07 16.88
C GLY A 751 43.41 -3.66 16.46
N ASN A 752 42.10 -3.42 16.28
CA ASN A 752 41.56 -2.25 15.61
C ASN A 752 42.12 -2.08 14.18
N LEU A 753 42.28 -3.18 13.43
CA LEU A 753 42.75 -3.16 12.04
C LEU A 753 41.91 -2.20 11.18
N LEU A 754 40.58 -2.22 11.35
CA LEU A 754 39.67 -1.27 10.71
C LEU A 754 39.30 -0.10 11.63
N PRO A 755 39.12 1.12 11.09
CA PRO A 755 39.22 1.46 9.66
C PRO A 755 40.66 1.68 9.19
N LEU A 756 40.91 1.34 7.93
CA LEU A 756 42.12 1.70 7.20
C LEU A 756 42.19 3.21 6.96
N LYS A 757 43.39 3.73 6.72
CA LYS A 757 43.57 5.10 6.22
C LYS A 757 44.15 5.07 4.81
N PRO A 758 43.65 5.90 3.88
CA PRO A 758 44.29 6.08 2.59
C PRO A 758 45.76 6.48 2.75
N GLY A 759 46.66 5.80 2.04
CA GLY A 759 48.11 6.02 2.11
C GLY A 759 48.87 5.21 3.17
N ASP A 760 48.20 4.52 4.09
CA ASP A 760 48.89 3.65 5.07
C ASP A 760 49.46 2.36 4.43
N HIS A 761 48.99 2.01 3.23
CA HIS A 761 49.42 0.85 2.45
C HIS A 761 49.67 1.29 1.00
N GLU A 762 50.87 1.02 0.46
CA GLU A 762 51.22 1.37 -0.91
C GLU A 762 50.56 0.42 -1.91
N SER A 763 50.29 -0.82 -1.50
CA SER A 763 49.72 -1.88 -2.32
C SER A 763 48.64 -2.67 -1.59
N ILE A 764 47.46 -2.80 -2.21
CA ILE A 764 46.31 -3.52 -1.65
C ILE A 764 45.82 -4.53 -2.68
N ALA A 765 45.76 -5.80 -2.30
CA ALA A 765 45.13 -6.84 -3.10
C ALA A 765 43.64 -6.95 -2.74
N VAL A 766 42.77 -6.99 -3.75
CA VAL A 766 41.36 -7.38 -3.59
C VAL A 766 41.17 -8.71 -4.30
N ILE A 767 40.94 -9.77 -3.55
CA ILE A 767 41.00 -11.16 -4.05
C ILE A 767 39.68 -11.87 -3.79
N GLY A 768 39.22 -12.71 -4.71
CA GLY A 768 38.15 -13.69 -4.47
C GLY A 768 36.98 -13.62 -5.46
N PRO A 769 36.12 -14.67 -5.50
CA PRO A 769 35.02 -14.81 -6.47
C PRO A 769 33.97 -13.70 -6.42
N ASN A 770 33.95 -12.92 -5.34
CA ASN A 770 33.02 -11.83 -5.12
C ASN A 770 33.68 -10.45 -5.16
N ALA A 771 34.96 -10.36 -5.54
CA ALA A 771 35.72 -9.11 -5.52
C ALA A 771 35.29 -8.13 -6.63
N ASP A 772 35.23 -8.58 -7.89
CA ASP A 772 34.93 -7.74 -9.06
C ASP A 772 33.52 -7.94 -9.64
N VAL A 773 32.59 -8.42 -8.81
CA VAL A 773 31.18 -8.60 -9.17
C VAL A 773 30.28 -8.00 -8.11
N CYS A 774 29.24 -7.28 -8.51
CA CYS A 774 28.22 -6.80 -7.57
C CYS A 774 27.10 -7.85 -7.42
N ARG A 775 27.07 -8.54 -6.27
CA ARG A 775 26.06 -9.56 -5.96
C ARG A 775 24.82 -8.91 -5.35
N LEU A 776 23.66 -9.07 -5.98
CA LEU A 776 22.40 -8.38 -5.60
C LEU A 776 21.44 -9.25 -4.78
N GLY A 777 21.49 -10.57 -4.90
CA GLY A 777 20.60 -11.50 -4.18
C GLY A 777 19.50 -12.11 -5.04
N ASN A 778 18.68 -12.98 -4.45
CA ASN A 778 17.50 -13.54 -5.12
C ASN A 778 16.50 -12.44 -5.45
N TYR A 779 15.61 -12.66 -6.42
CA TYR A 779 14.60 -11.67 -6.80
C TYR A 779 15.17 -10.26 -7.11
N SER A 780 16.36 -10.21 -7.74
CA SER A 780 16.98 -8.95 -8.17
C SER A 780 16.59 -8.62 -9.61
N GLY A 781 16.22 -7.37 -9.87
CA GLY A 781 16.20 -6.80 -11.22
C GLY A 781 17.61 -6.58 -11.79
N ARG A 782 17.70 -5.84 -12.90
CA ARG A 782 18.98 -5.39 -13.48
C ARG A 782 19.05 -3.85 -13.48
N PRO A 783 19.67 -3.22 -12.48
CA PRO A 783 19.85 -1.78 -12.46
C PRO A 783 20.80 -1.32 -13.57
N LEU A 784 20.65 -0.06 -14.00
CA LEU A 784 21.51 0.55 -15.03
C LEU A 784 22.98 0.66 -14.62
N LYS A 785 23.26 0.65 -13.31
CA LYS A 785 24.62 0.72 -12.77
C LYS A 785 24.73 -0.03 -11.46
N THR A 786 25.80 -0.82 -11.34
CA THR A 786 26.24 -1.46 -10.10
C THR A 786 27.69 -1.10 -9.80
N VAL A 787 28.11 -1.29 -8.54
CA VAL A 787 29.50 -1.05 -8.10
C VAL A 787 30.01 -2.27 -7.32
N SER A 788 31.00 -3.00 -7.89
CA SER A 788 31.68 -4.12 -7.23
C SER A 788 32.59 -3.64 -6.08
N LEU A 789 32.98 -4.55 -5.18
CA LEU A 789 33.93 -4.22 -4.10
C LEU A 789 35.23 -3.62 -4.66
N LEU A 790 35.81 -4.26 -5.67
CA LEU A 790 37.02 -3.81 -6.35
C LEU A 790 36.86 -2.39 -6.91
N GLN A 791 35.75 -2.13 -7.62
CA GLN A 791 35.46 -0.81 -8.18
C GLN A 791 35.30 0.25 -7.09
N GLY A 792 34.65 -0.08 -5.97
CA GLY A 792 34.49 0.82 -4.83
C GLY A 792 35.83 1.20 -4.19
N VAL A 793 36.70 0.20 -3.96
CA VAL A 793 38.04 0.41 -3.39
C VAL A 793 38.91 1.26 -4.32
N ARG A 794 38.96 0.92 -5.62
CA ARG A 794 39.69 1.70 -6.64
C ARG A 794 39.20 3.15 -6.70
N SER A 795 37.88 3.35 -6.73
CA SER A 795 37.28 4.69 -6.81
C SER A 795 37.59 5.54 -5.58
N LEU A 796 37.66 4.93 -4.39
CA LEU A 796 37.95 5.66 -3.15
C LEU A 796 39.43 6.04 -3.03
N LEU A 797 40.34 5.15 -3.43
CA LEU A 797 41.77 5.34 -3.28
C LEU A 797 42.38 6.18 -4.40
N GLY A 798 41.86 6.11 -5.63
CA GLY A 798 42.51 6.72 -6.78
C GLY A 798 43.98 6.28 -6.87
N ASP A 799 44.89 7.25 -6.97
CA ASP A 799 46.33 7.00 -7.07
C ASP A 799 47.04 6.85 -5.72
N SER A 800 46.33 6.92 -4.59
CA SER A 800 46.94 6.86 -3.25
C SER A 800 47.45 5.47 -2.84
N ALA A 801 47.07 4.42 -3.58
CA ALA A 801 47.58 3.06 -3.43
C ALA A 801 47.40 2.26 -4.72
N LYS A 802 48.30 1.30 -4.97
CA LYS A 802 48.17 0.35 -6.08
C LYS A 802 47.19 -0.76 -5.70
N VAL A 803 46.03 -0.79 -6.37
CA VAL A 803 45.00 -1.83 -6.15
C VAL A 803 45.10 -2.94 -7.19
N THR A 804 45.60 -4.11 -6.78
CA THR A 804 45.70 -5.33 -7.59
C THR A 804 44.51 -6.26 -7.32
N HIS A 805 44.17 -7.08 -8.31
CA HIS A 805 43.03 -7.99 -8.23
C HIS A 805 43.41 -9.38 -8.73
N ALA A 806 42.87 -10.41 -8.08
CA ALA A 806 42.88 -11.79 -8.55
C ALA A 806 41.51 -12.42 -8.26
N GLU A 807 40.99 -13.24 -9.18
CA GLU A 807 39.72 -13.95 -8.94
C GLU A 807 39.87 -14.98 -7.80
N GLY A 808 41.04 -15.61 -7.69
CA GLY A 808 41.39 -16.56 -6.62
C GLY A 808 40.73 -17.93 -6.76
N CYS A 809 39.41 -17.99 -6.94
CA CYS A 809 38.70 -19.22 -7.26
C CYS A 809 37.32 -18.92 -7.84
N LYS A 810 36.73 -19.87 -8.55
CA LYS A 810 35.33 -19.88 -8.98
C LYS A 810 34.49 -20.75 -8.05
N ILE A 811 33.24 -20.33 -7.82
CA ILE A 811 32.23 -21.17 -7.15
C ILE A 811 31.68 -22.22 -8.13
N ALA A 812 31.36 -21.79 -9.35
CA ALA A 812 30.85 -22.62 -10.43
C ALA A 812 31.38 -22.11 -11.77
N HIS A 813 31.58 -23.01 -12.73
CA HIS A 813 32.01 -22.68 -14.10
C HIS A 813 30.97 -21.86 -14.87
N ASN A 814 29.70 -22.06 -14.55
CA ASN A 814 28.57 -21.40 -15.18
C ASN A 814 27.98 -20.23 -14.35
N ASP A 815 28.74 -19.68 -13.40
CA ASP A 815 28.39 -18.39 -12.77
C ASP A 815 28.51 -17.26 -13.83
N THR A 816 27.39 -16.61 -14.12
CA THR A 816 27.34 -15.55 -15.13
C THR A 816 27.83 -14.19 -14.63
N GLY A 817 28.09 -14.05 -13.33
CA GLY A 817 28.34 -12.76 -12.68
C GLY A 817 27.09 -11.88 -12.53
N ASP A 818 25.96 -12.23 -13.14
CA ASP A 818 24.70 -11.49 -13.08
C ASP A 818 23.69 -12.21 -12.17
N SER A 819 23.22 -11.53 -11.12
CA SER A 819 22.33 -12.15 -10.12
C SER A 819 20.99 -12.59 -10.73
N TYR A 820 20.44 -11.80 -11.65
CA TYR A 820 19.19 -12.13 -12.34
C TYR A 820 19.35 -13.38 -13.23
N ALA A 821 20.39 -13.46 -14.05
CA ALA A 821 20.63 -14.61 -14.92
C ALA A 821 20.90 -15.89 -14.12
N ASN A 822 21.68 -15.79 -13.04
CA ASN A 822 21.93 -16.93 -12.16
C ASN A 822 20.64 -17.40 -11.48
N TRP A 823 19.78 -16.49 -11.02
CA TRP A 823 18.49 -16.85 -10.42
C TRP A 823 17.52 -17.43 -11.46
N ARG A 824 17.46 -16.86 -12.67
CA ARG A 824 16.40 -17.16 -13.65
C ARG A 824 16.73 -18.25 -14.65
N TYR A 825 17.98 -18.31 -15.13
CA TYR A 825 18.35 -19.06 -16.34
C TYR A 825 19.38 -20.16 -16.10
N VAL A 826 20.12 -20.13 -14.99
CA VAL A 826 21.04 -21.21 -14.62
C VAL A 826 20.26 -22.24 -13.81
N ASN A 827 19.88 -23.36 -14.41
CA ASN A 827 19.16 -24.41 -13.67
C ASN A 827 20.13 -25.26 -12.85
N GLU A 828 21.08 -25.90 -13.50
CA GLU A 828 22.06 -26.77 -12.83
C GLU A 828 23.35 -26.02 -12.52
N VAL A 829 23.96 -26.32 -11.37
CA VAL A 829 25.21 -25.68 -10.92
C VAL A 829 26.39 -26.55 -11.32
N GLU A 830 27.26 -26.03 -12.18
CA GLU A 830 28.51 -26.69 -12.57
C GLU A 830 29.62 -26.30 -11.60
N PHE A 831 29.65 -26.93 -10.42
CA PHE A 831 30.63 -26.63 -9.39
C PHE A 831 32.07 -26.71 -9.91
N ALA A 832 32.88 -25.68 -9.62
CA ALA A 832 34.30 -25.72 -9.89
C ALA A 832 35.01 -26.52 -8.79
N THR A 833 35.89 -27.43 -9.20
CA THR A 833 36.68 -28.26 -8.28
C THR A 833 37.88 -27.48 -7.74
N LEU A 834 38.56 -28.04 -6.73
CA LEU A 834 39.84 -27.50 -6.28
C LEU A 834 40.90 -27.53 -7.39
N GLU A 835 40.95 -28.60 -8.18
CA GLU A 835 41.89 -28.73 -9.30
C GLU A 835 41.68 -27.64 -10.35
N ASP A 836 40.42 -27.38 -10.73
CA ASP A 836 40.06 -26.30 -11.66
C ASP A 836 40.57 -24.92 -11.17
N ASN A 837 40.53 -24.72 -9.86
CA ASN A 837 40.84 -23.45 -9.21
C ASN A 837 42.30 -23.28 -8.81
N GLN A 838 43.11 -24.35 -8.79
CA GLN A 838 44.49 -24.27 -8.30
C GLN A 838 45.32 -23.17 -9.00
N PRO A 839 45.27 -23.00 -10.35
CA PRO A 839 45.99 -21.91 -11.01
C PRO A 839 45.55 -20.51 -10.57
N LEU A 840 44.25 -20.32 -10.29
CA LEU A 840 43.70 -19.05 -9.81
C LEU A 840 44.12 -18.77 -8.36
N ILE A 841 44.22 -19.82 -7.54
CA ILE A 841 44.70 -19.74 -6.16
C ILE A 841 46.18 -19.34 -6.16
N ASP A 842 47.00 -19.98 -7.01
CA ASP A 842 48.43 -19.69 -7.12
C ASP A 842 48.68 -18.23 -7.56
N GLU A 843 47.89 -17.73 -8.53
CA GLU A 843 47.92 -16.32 -8.93
C GLU A 843 47.56 -15.38 -7.77
N ALA A 844 46.49 -15.69 -7.03
CA ALA A 844 46.04 -14.90 -5.89
C ALA A 844 47.10 -14.85 -4.77
N VAL A 845 47.76 -15.98 -4.48
CA VAL A 845 48.87 -16.03 -3.51
C VAL A 845 50.03 -15.15 -3.96
N ALA A 846 50.44 -15.24 -5.23
CA ALA A 846 51.53 -14.41 -5.77
C ALA A 846 51.21 -12.90 -5.74
N ILE A 847 49.94 -12.53 -5.88
CA ILE A 847 49.47 -11.14 -5.73
C ILE A 847 49.44 -10.73 -4.24
N ALA A 848 48.99 -11.60 -3.35
CA ALA A 848 48.97 -11.34 -1.91
C ALA A 848 50.39 -11.11 -1.36
N GLU A 849 51.36 -11.94 -1.74
CA GLU A 849 52.78 -11.80 -1.31
C GLU A 849 53.37 -10.43 -1.66
N LYS A 850 52.96 -9.86 -2.81
CA LYS A 850 53.41 -8.56 -3.33
C LYS A 850 52.59 -7.37 -2.81
N SER A 851 51.62 -7.60 -1.94
CA SER A 851 50.74 -6.56 -1.39
C SER A 851 51.01 -6.32 0.09
N ASP A 852 50.67 -5.14 0.59
CA ASP A 852 50.80 -4.78 2.01
C ASP A 852 49.59 -5.23 2.84
N LEU A 853 48.44 -5.37 2.17
CA LEU A 853 47.15 -5.73 2.75
C LEU A 853 46.34 -6.53 1.74
N VAL A 854 45.56 -7.51 2.22
CA VAL A 854 44.61 -8.27 1.40
C VAL A 854 43.18 -8.04 1.88
N ILE A 855 42.30 -7.64 0.97
CA ILE A 855 40.85 -7.68 1.13
C ILE A 855 40.34 -8.93 0.40
N LEU A 856 39.93 -9.94 1.15
CA LEU A 856 39.49 -11.23 0.65
C LEU A 856 37.96 -11.28 0.59
N ALA A 857 37.39 -11.39 -0.61
CA ALA A 857 35.96 -11.35 -0.88
C ALA A 857 35.40 -12.75 -1.16
N LEU A 858 34.81 -13.38 -0.14
CA LEU A 858 34.29 -14.76 -0.18
C LEU A 858 32.79 -14.80 0.14
N GLY A 859 32.23 -16.00 0.21
CA GLY A 859 30.88 -16.26 0.72
C GLY A 859 30.05 -17.07 -0.26
N GLU A 860 28.83 -16.61 -0.49
CA GLU A 860 27.86 -17.22 -1.38
C GLU A 860 27.51 -16.33 -2.58
N ASN A 861 27.11 -16.96 -3.67
CA ASN A 861 26.37 -16.35 -4.77
C ASN A 861 24.98 -17.01 -4.86
N ILE A 862 24.17 -16.56 -5.82
CA ILE A 862 22.81 -17.06 -6.06
C ILE A 862 22.76 -18.57 -6.32
N LEU A 863 23.82 -19.14 -6.89
CA LEU A 863 23.88 -20.58 -7.19
C LEU A 863 24.02 -21.43 -5.93
N LEU A 864 24.46 -20.84 -4.81
CA LEU A 864 24.56 -21.52 -3.52
C LEU A 864 23.34 -21.31 -2.62
N GLY A 865 22.45 -20.36 -2.91
CA GLY A 865 21.29 -20.07 -2.08
C GLY A 865 20.21 -19.37 -2.87
N ARG A 866 19.14 -20.09 -3.20
CA ARG A 866 17.98 -19.59 -3.97
C ARG A 866 16.74 -20.43 -3.77
N GLU A 867 15.60 -19.91 -4.22
CA GLU A 867 14.37 -20.69 -4.28
C GLU A 867 14.52 -21.94 -5.15
N ALA A 868 14.15 -23.10 -4.60
CA ALA A 868 14.05 -24.34 -5.35
C ALA A 868 12.65 -24.50 -5.97
N TRP A 869 12.48 -24.17 -7.25
CA TRP A 869 11.16 -24.19 -7.90
C TRP A 869 10.97 -25.35 -8.91
N GLY A 870 12.04 -26.06 -9.29
CA GLY A 870 12.00 -27.18 -10.23
C GLY A 870 13.00 -28.29 -9.89
N GLU A 871 12.85 -29.48 -10.49
CA GLU A 871 13.70 -30.66 -10.22
C GLU A 871 15.19 -30.39 -10.52
N ASN A 872 15.47 -29.61 -11.56
CA ASN A 872 16.81 -29.19 -11.95
C ASN A 872 17.14 -27.76 -11.49
N HIS A 873 16.26 -27.09 -10.74
CA HIS A 873 16.48 -25.74 -10.23
C HIS A 873 16.35 -25.74 -8.70
N ILE A 874 17.46 -26.10 -8.05
CA ILE A 874 17.57 -26.26 -6.61
C ILE A 874 18.36 -25.10 -5.97
N GLY A 875 18.19 -24.89 -4.67
CA GLY A 875 18.92 -23.85 -3.94
C GLY A 875 18.94 -23.94 -2.41
N ASP A 876 18.35 -24.97 -1.80
CA ASP A 876 18.56 -25.28 -0.38
C ASP A 876 19.92 -25.99 -0.19
N ARG A 877 20.58 -25.79 0.96
CA ARG A 877 21.90 -26.38 1.22
C ARG A 877 21.97 -27.13 2.55
N THR A 878 22.68 -28.26 2.53
CA THR A 878 22.91 -29.13 3.69
C THR A 878 24.08 -28.69 4.57
N THR A 879 24.78 -27.61 4.20
CA THR A 879 25.87 -27.02 4.98
C THR A 879 25.85 -25.49 4.89
N PHE A 880 26.50 -24.82 5.84
CA PHE A 880 26.78 -23.38 5.84
C PHE A 880 28.21 -23.05 5.42
N ASP A 881 28.99 -24.05 5.04
CA ASP A 881 30.41 -23.88 4.75
C ASP A 881 30.64 -23.14 3.44
N LEU A 882 31.77 -22.41 3.39
CA LEU A 882 32.39 -22.01 2.13
C LEU A 882 32.71 -23.25 1.27
N THR A 883 32.74 -23.08 -0.05
CA THR A 883 33.23 -24.16 -0.94
C THR A 883 34.68 -24.52 -0.61
N GLU A 884 35.09 -25.74 -0.92
CA GLU A 884 36.45 -26.22 -0.66
C GLU A 884 37.52 -25.27 -1.20
N SER A 885 37.39 -24.83 -2.46
CA SER A 885 38.33 -23.89 -3.09
C SER A 885 38.41 -22.54 -2.37
N GLN A 886 37.29 -22.02 -1.83
CA GLN A 886 37.31 -20.79 -1.05
C GLN A 886 38.04 -20.97 0.28
N GLN A 887 37.89 -22.13 0.93
CA GLN A 887 38.62 -22.45 2.16
C GLN A 887 40.13 -22.57 1.91
N VAL A 888 40.53 -23.27 0.85
CA VAL A 888 41.94 -23.41 0.46
C VAL A 888 42.54 -22.05 0.08
N LEU A 889 41.84 -21.25 -0.72
CA LEU A 889 42.25 -19.89 -1.06
C LEU A 889 42.48 -19.05 0.21
N ALA A 890 41.54 -19.07 1.15
CA ALA A 890 41.67 -18.28 2.38
C ALA A 890 42.88 -18.69 3.22
N ARG A 891 43.10 -20.00 3.41
CA ARG A 891 44.26 -20.50 4.15
C ARG A 891 45.58 -20.19 3.44
N ALA A 892 45.63 -20.31 2.11
CA ALA A 892 46.82 -20.00 1.32
C ALA A 892 47.17 -18.50 1.39
N VAL A 893 46.16 -17.62 1.31
CA VAL A 893 46.34 -16.17 1.49
C VAL A 893 46.81 -15.84 2.91
N LEU A 894 46.23 -16.44 3.95
CA LEU A 894 46.66 -16.24 5.34
C LEU A 894 48.11 -16.71 5.56
N ALA A 895 48.53 -17.80 4.91
CA ALA A 895 49.89 -18.32 5.01
C ALA A 895 50.97 -17.37 4.47
N THR A 896 50.60 -16.36 3.67
CA THR A 896 51.54 -15.29 3.23
C THR A 896 51.98 -14.36 4.36
N GLY A 897 51.30 -14.41 5.52
CA GLY A 897 51.58 -13.56 6.68
C GLY A 897 51.12 -12.11 6.53
N LYS A 898 50.42 -11.76 5.45
CA LYS A 898 49.86 -10.42 5.23
C LYS A 898 48.61 -10.21 6.08
N PRO A 899 48.31 -8.98 6.53
CA PRO A 899 47.03 -8.69 7.15
C PRO A 899 45.88 -8.95 6.16
N VAL A 900 44.86 -9.69 6.60
CA VAL A 900 43.70 -10.07 5.79
C VAL A 900 42.43 -9.48 6.39
N ILE A 901 41.62 -8.84 5.56
CA ILE A 901 40.25 -8.45 5.86
C ILE A 901 39.31 -9.33 5.04
N LEU A 902 38.42 -10.07 5.69
CA LEU A 902 37.40 -10.85 5.02
C LEU A 902 36.13 -10.02 4.81
N PHE A 903 35.69 -9.95 3.56
CA PHE A 903 34.43 -9.34 3.16
C PHE A 903 33.50 -10.43 2.61
N LEU A 904 32.41 -10.69 3.31
CA LEU A 904 31.45 -11.74 2.94
C LEU A 904 30.27 -11.15 2.16
N ASN A 905 30.00 -11.73 1.00
CA ASN A 905 28.72 -11.62 0.32
C ASN A 905 27.95 -12.93 0.53
N ASN A 906 26.71 -12.88 1.02
CA ASN A 906 25.98 -14.09 1.37
C ASN A 906 24.47 -13.85 1.48
N GLY A 907 23.66 -14.86 1.18
CA GLY A 907 22.20 -14.81 1.41
C GLY A 907 21.81 -15.27 2.81
N ARG A 908 22.60 -16.17 3.40
CA ARG A 908 22.37 -16.81 4.70
C ARG A 908 23.69 -16.92 5.47
N PRO A 909 23.71 -17.33 6.74
CA PRO A 909 24.96 -17.42 7.50
C PRO A 909 26.01 -18.30 6.83
N VAL A 910 27.27 -17.89 6.94
CA VAL A 910 28.43 -18.66 6.48
C VAL A 910 29.19 -19.17 7.71
N ALA A 911 29.38 -20.49 7.81
CA ALA A 911 30.21 -21.10 8.83
C ALA A 911 31.68 -20.98 8.44
N LEU A 912 32.47 -20.29 9.27
CA LEU A 912 33.90 -20.10 9.05
C LEU A 912 34.77 -21.08 9.84
N HIS A 913 34.22 -21.78 10.84
CA HIS A 913 34.99 -22.66 11.72
C HIS A 913 36.25 -21.96 12.28
N ASP A 914 37.37 -22.67 12.31
CA ASP A 914 38.69 -22.19 12.74
C ASP A 914 39.23 -21.04 11.88
N LEU A 915 38.88 -20.99 10.58
CA LEU A 915 39.29 -19.89 9.69
C LEU A 915 38.81 -18.52 10.21
N GLY A 916 37.66 -18.48 10.89
CA GLY A 916 37.15 -17.25 11.51
C GLY A 916 38.00 -16.74 12.67
N ASP A 917 38.73 -17.63 13.35
CA ASP A 917 39.61 -17.27 14.47
C ASP A 917 40.91 -16.63 13.97
N ASP A 918 41.43 -17.09 12.82
CA ASP A 918 42.68 -16.59 12.22
C ASP A 918 42.54 -15.26 11.48
N ILE A 919 41.32 -14.87 11.08
CA ILE A 919 41.09 -13.62 10.34
C ILE A 919 40.79 -12.47 11.31
N PRO A 920 41.58 -11.38 11.32
CA PRO A 920 41.45 -10.31 12.31
C PRO A 920 40.24 -9.41 12.09
N ALA A 921 39.81 -9.19 10.83
CA ALA A 921 38.67 -8.34 10.51
C ALA A 921 37.71 -9.03 9.55
N ILE A 922 36.42 -9.09 9.93
CA ILE A 922 35.37 -9.77 9.16
C ILE A 922 34.16 -8.84 9.05
N LEU A 923 33.72 -8.59 7.82
CA LEU A 923 32.47 -7.92 7.51
C LEU A 923 31.55 -8.86 6.75
N THR A 924 30.25 -8.76 6.98
CA THR A 924 29.24 -9.31 6.06
C THR A 924 28.42 -8.18 5.46
N ALA A 925 28.32 -8.18 4.14
CA ALA A 925 27.43 -7.31 3.40
C ALA A 925 26.07 -7.95 3.15
N HIS A 926 25.89 -9.23 3.49
CA HIS A 926 24.89 -10.07 2.85
C HIS A 926 24.91 -9.82 1.33
N TYR A 927 23.79 -9.42 0.75
CA TYR A 927 23.76 -8.69 -0.53
C TYR A 927 23.33 -7.24 -0.25
N ALA A 928 24.24 -6.29 -0.46
CA ALA A 928 24.05 -4.89 -0.07
C ALA A 928 23.52 -3.98 -1.20
N GLY A 929 22.98 -4.57 -2.28
CA GLY A 929 22.38 -3.86 -3.40
C GLY A 929 23.39 -3.22 -4.35
N GLN A 930 22.90 -2.38 -5.26
CA GLN A 930 23.67 -1.93 -6.43
C GLN A 930 24.89 -1.07 -6.09
N GLU A 931 24.96 -0.50 -4.90
CA GLU A 931 26.06 0.36 -4.43
C GLU A 931 26.92 -0.31 -3.34
N THR A 932 26.95 -1.66 -3.32
CA THR A 932 27.72 -2.49 -2.39
C THR A 932 29.18 -2.02 -2.27
N GLY A 933 29.89 -1.88 -3.40
CA GLY A 933 31.29 -1.48 -3.40
C GLY A 933 31.54 -0.09 -2.82
N THR A 934 30.69 0.88 -3.18
CA THR A 934 30.76 2.26 -2.67
C THR A 934 30.63 2.29 -1.15
N ALA A 935 29.65 1.55 -0.60
CA ALA A 935 29.42 1.47 0.84
C ALA A 935 30.53 0.71 1.57
N ALA A 936 30.99 -0.42 1.00
CA ALA A 936 32.07 -1.23 1.54
C ALA A 936 33.38 -0.44 1.64
N ALA A 937 33.81 0.23 0.57
CA ALA A 937 35.00 1.07 0.59
C ALA A 937 34.88 2.20 1.63
N GLY A 938 33.72 2.85 1.71
CA GLY A 938 33.46 3.87 2.73
C GLY A 938 33.61 3.35 4.17
N ILE A 939 33.20 2.11 4.44
CA ILE A 939 33.37 1.47 5.75
C ILE A 939 34.82 1.06 5.98
N LEU A 940 35.45 0.37 5.02
CA LEU A 940 36.84 -0.11 5.13
C LEU A 940 37.82 1.02 5.45
N PHE A 941 37.63 2.19 4.82
CA PHE A 941 38.49 3.37 5.01
C PHE A 941 37.91 4.40 5.99
N GLY A 942 36.90 4.03 6.77
CA GLY A 942 36.42 4.84 7.89
C GLY A 942 35.68 6.13 7.52
N LYS A 943 35.33 6.36 6.24
CA LYS A 943 34.38 7.42 5.84
C LYS A 943 32.99 7.18 6.45
N THR A 944 32.64 5.92 6.68
CA THR A 944 31.42 5.49 7.37
C THR A 944 31.81 4.60 8.55
N ASN A 945 31.25 4.89 9.73
CA ASN A 945 31.33 3.98 10.87
C ASN A 945 30.23 2.90 10.72
N PRO A 946 30.56 1.59 10.69
CA PRO A 946 29.57 0.53 10.55
C PRO A 946 28.60 0.53 11.72
N SER A 947 27.35 0.17 11.41
CA SER A 947 26.24 0.24 12.37
C SER A 947 25.16 -0.83 12.15
N GLY A 948 25.42 -1.82 11.30
CA GLY A 948 24.51 -2.93 11.05
C GLY A 948 24.44 -3.90 12.23
N LYS A 949 23.21 -4.34 12.54
CA LYS A 949 22.71 -5.36 13.49
C LYS A 949 22.38 -6.72 12.88
N LEU A 950 23.07 -7.83 13.15
CA LEU A 950 22.58 -9.15 12.69
C LEU A 950 21.13 -9.41 13.09
N THR A 951 20.31 -9.87 12.15
CA THR A 951 18.89 -10.25 12.36
C THR A 951 18.66 -11.76 12.45
N VAL A 952 19.73 -12.54 12.24
CA VAL A 952 19.78 -13.99 12.41
C VAL A 952 21.01 -14.35 13.25
N SER A 953 20.89 -15.33 14.14
CA SER A 953 22.01 -15.86 14.90
C SER A 953 22.82 -16.80 13.98
N TRP A 954 24.11 -16.51 13.79
CA TRP A 954 24.99 -17.32 12.95
C TRP A 954 25.46 -18.57 13.70
N PRO A 955 25.01 -19.77 13.30
CA PRO A 955 25.46 -21.01 13.93
C PRO A 955 26.95 -21.26 13.64
N ARG A 956 27.61 -22.05 14.50
CA ARG A 956 29.00 -22.48 14.28
C ARG A 956 29.13 -23.50 13.14
N SER A 957 28.12 -24.34 12.97
CA SER A 957 28.00 -25.33 11.91
C SER A 957 26.53 -25.69 11.69
N VAL A 958 26.23 -26.43 10.63
CA VAL A 958 24.87 -26.95 10.41
C VAL A 958 24.39 -27.88 11.53
N GLY A 959 25.29 -28.49 12.30
CA GLY A 959 24.92 -29.29 13.47
C GLY A 959 24.34 -28.48 14.65
N HIS A 960 24.47 -27.15 14.62
CA HIS A 960 24.01 -26.27 15.70
C HIS A 960 22.59 -25.72 15.50
N ILE A 961 21.94 -25.99 14.36
CA ILE A 961 20.57 -25.51 14.13
C ILE A 961 19.53 -26.44 14.79
N PRO A 962 18.42 -25.88 15.32
CA PRO A 962 18.10 -24.45 15.35
C PRO A 962 19.01 -23.67 16.33
N SER A 963 19.48 -22.49 15.92
CA SER A 963 20.42 -21.63 16.68
C SER A 963 19.84 -20.26 17.06
N HIS A 964 18.54 -20.04 16.83
CA HIS A 964 17.90 -18.75 17.07
C HIS A 964 18.01 -18.31 18.55
N TYR A 965 18.14 -17.00 18.80
CA TYR A 965 18.44 -16.49 20.15
C TYR A 965 17.32 -16.73 21.17
N SER A 966 16.07 -16.80 20.70
CA SER A 966 14.84 -16.95 21.48
C SER A 966 14.52 -18.41 21.85
N GLN A 967 15.55 -19.23 22.04
CA GLN A 967 15.39 -20.60 22.55
C GLN A 967 14.89 -20.63 24.00
N HIS A 968 14.21 -21.71 24.37
CA HIS A 968 13.79 -21.96 25.74
C HIS A 968 14.99 -22.18 26.65
N GLY A 969 14.85 -21.87 27.95
CA GLY A 969 15.93 -22.04 28.94
C GLY A 969 16.44 -23.48 29.05
N SER A 970 15.60 -24.48 28.80
CA SER A 970 15.98 -25.90 28.81
C SER A 970 16.94 -26.29 27.68
N ALA A 971 16.81 -25.68 26.49
CA ALA A 971 17.76 -25.86 25.39
C ALA A 971 19.12 -25.20 25.68
N ARG A 972 19.17 -24.39 26.75
CA ARG A 972 20.31 -23.56 27.13
C ARG A 972 21.05 -24.08 28.36
N VAL A 973 20.85 -25.34 28.75
CA VAL A 973 21.50 -25.90 29.96
C VAL A 973 22.88 -26.47 29.65
N PHE A 974 23.02 -27.27 28.61
CA PHE A 974 24.24 -28.00 28.28
C PHE A 974 24.85 -27.54 26.97
N ASP A 975 26.18 -27.60 26.88
CA ASP A 975 26.91 -27.54 25.61
C ASP A 975 26.80 -28.88 24.85
N TYR A 976 27.19 -28.90 23.58
CA TYR A 976 27.38 -30.14 22.84
C TYR A 976 28.67 -30.83 23.33
N ALA A 977 28.80 -32.14 23.11
CA ALA A 977 29.96 -32.91 23.58
C ALA A 977 31.30 -32.41 23.00
N ASP A 978 31.26 -31.79 21.83
CA ASP A 978 32.39 -31.38 20.99
C ASP A 978 32.37 -29.89 20.64
N SER A 979 31.35 -29.13 21.07
CA SER A 979 31.23 -27.71 20.76
C SER A 979 30.38 -26.95 21.78
N SER A 980 30.63 -25.65 21.93
CA SER A 980 29.73 -24.78 22.69
C SER A 980 28.37 -24.67 21.99
N ARG A 981 27.29 -24.63 22.78
CA ARG A 981 25.93 -24.34 22.27
C ARG A 981 25.75 -22.92 21.70
N SER A 982 26.72 -22.03 21.92
CA SER A 982 26.63 -20.62 21.52
C SER A 982 26.71 -20.44 20.01
N ALA A 983 25.92 -19.50 19.48
CA ALA A 983 26.10 -18.98 18.13
C ALA A 983 27.50 -18.34 17.98
N ALA A 984 28.10 -18.45 16.80
CA ALA A 984 29.37 -17.78 16.48
C ALA A 984 29.20 -16.25 16.53
N TYR A 985 28.10 -15.77 15.95
CA TYR A 985 27.65 -14.38 16.07
C TYR A 985 26.17 -14.37 16.47
N PRO A 986 25.81 -13.90 17.67
CA PRO A 986 24.43 -13.97 18.16
C PRO A 986 23.55 -12.90 17.50
N PHE A 987 22.23 -13.09 17.56
CA PHE A 987 21.25 -12.07 17.17
C PHE A 987 21.56 -10.70 17.78
N GLY A 988 21.43 -9.65 16.97
CA GLY A 988 21.74 -8.27 17.36
C GLY A 988 23.23 -7.98 17.48
N HIS A 989 24.13 -8.88 17.08
CA HIS A 989 25.59 -8.63 17.05
C HIS A 989 25.99 -7.76 15.87
N GLY A 990 26.92 -6.84 16.12
CA GLY A 990 27.54 -5.98 15.11
C GLY A 990 28.38 -4.90 15.79
N LEU A 991 29.63 -4.79 15.35
CA LEU A 991 30.61 -3.88 15.94
C LEU A 991 30.55 -2.49 15.29
N SER A 992 31.19 -1.54 15.96
CA SER A 992 31.40 -0.17 15.50
C SER A 992 32.88 0.19 15.68
N TYR A 993 33.36 1.22 14.99
CA TYR A 993 34.68 1.82 15.25
C TYR A 993 34.71 2.68 16.53
N THR A 994 33.64 2.66 17.31
CA THR A 994 33.57 3.22 18.65
C THR A 994 32.91 2.21 19.59
N THR A 995 32.87 2.53 20.89
CA THR A 995 32.25 1.69 21.91
C THR A 995 31.07 2.40 22.55
N PHE A 996 30.11 1.62 23.06
CA PHE A 996 28.92 2.13 23.72
C PHE A 996 28.71 1.45 25.08
N SER A 997 28.14 2.20 26.02
CA SER A 997 27.72 1.71 27.33
C SER A 997 26.25 2.06 27.57
N TYR A 998 25.58 1.22 28.37
CA TYR A 998 24.14 1.26 28.60
C TYR A 998 23.88 1.48 30.08
N GLY A 999 23.03 2.47 30.40
CA GLY A 999 22.52 2.69 31.75
C GLY A 999 21.50 1.62 32.15
N LYS A 1000 21.18 1.59 33.45
CA LYS A 1000 20.12 0.73 33.98
C LYS A 1000 18.76 1.20 33.42
N PRO A 1001 17.86 0.28 33.01
CA PRO A 1001 16.52 0.68 32.58
C PRO A 1001 15.66 1.15 33.75
N GLU A 1002 14.88 2.19 33.51
CA GLU A 1002 13.88 2.78 34.40
C GLU A 1002 12.51 2.62 33.76
N LEU A 1003 11.50 2.22 34.54
CA LEU A 1003 10.14 1.99 34.05
C LEU A 1003 9.21 3.09 34.55
N SER A 1004 8.29 3.55 33.71
CA SER A 1004 7.23 4.49 34.13
C SER A 1004 6.18 3.84 35.05
N GLY A 1005 6.17 2.50 35.16
CA GLY A 1005 5.28 1.73 36.02
C GLY A 1005 5.86 0.36 36.37
N ASP A 1006 5.43 -0.20 37.50
CA ASP A 1006 5.87 -1.53 37.99
C ASP A 1006 4.99 -2.69 37.51
N SER A 1007 3.89 -2.37 36.83
CA SER A 1007 2.93 -3.32 36.33
C SER A 1007 2.25 -2.85 35.05
N LEU A 1008 1.71 -3.81 34.29
CA LEU A 1008 1.12 -3.60 32.98
C LEU A 1008 -0.17 -4.41 32.82
N LYS A 1009 -1.28 -3.75 32.45
CA LYS A 1009 -2.55 -4.41 32.11
C LYS A 1009 -2.77 -4.47 30.59
N ALA A 1010 -3.75 -5.27 30.17
CA ALA A 1010 -4.15 -5.33 28.77
C ALA A 1010 -4.60 -3.95 28.27
N GLY A 1011 -4.13 -3.55 27.08
CA GLY A 1011 -4.40 -2.24 26.48
C GLY A 1011 -3.56 -1.08 27.04
N GLU A 1012 -2.77 -1.30 28.08
CA GLU A 1012 -1.83 -0.31 28.62
C GLU A 1012 -0.44 -0.45 27.98
N SER A 1013 0.42 0.51 28.31
CA SER A 1013 1.82 0.54 27.91
C SER A 1013 2.68 1.12 29.02
N VAL A 1014 3.97 0.76 29.03
CA VAL A 1014 4.97 1.29 29.97
C VAL A 1014 6.15 1.85 29.19
N GLU A 1015 6.64 3.01 29.58
CA GLU A 1015 7.87 3.58 29.03
C GLU A 1015 9.08 2.95 29.71
N VAL A 1016 10.04 2.50 28.91
CA VAL A 1016 11.34 1.99 29.33
C VAL A 1016 12.39 3.04 28.95
N LYS A 1017 13.02 3.65 29.95
CA LYS A 1017 14.01 4.72 29.79
C LYS A 1017 15.39 4.24 30.21
N PHE A 1018 16.41 4.56 29.42
CA PHE A 1018 17.80 4.25 29.78
C PHE A 1018 18.76 5.13 29.01
N ASP A 1019 19.95 5.36 29.57
CA ASP A 1019 20.99 6.15 28.91
C ASP A 1019 21.85 5.27 28.00
N VAL A 1020 22.25 5.82 26.85
CA VAL A 1020 23.26 5.22 25.97
C VAL A 1020 24.37 6.24 25.77
N LYS A 1021 25.60 5.83 26.07
CA LYS A 1021 26.79 6.69 25.97
C LYS A 1021 27.79 6.12 24.98
N ASN A 1022 28.29 6.97 24.09
CA ASN A 1022 29.45 6.66 23.27
C ASN A 1022 30.72 6.86 24.11
N THR A 1023 31.40 5.75 24.42
CA THR A 1023 32.60 5.71 25.27
C THR A 1023 33.90 5.73 24.48
N GLY A 1024 33.84 5.72 23.15
CA GLY A 1024 35.02 5.76 22.30
C GLY A 1024 35.36 7.16 21.78
N LYS A 1025 36.27 7.20 20.81
CA LYS A 1025 36.87 8.44 20.26
C LYS A 1025 36.27 8.88 18.93
N ARG A 1026 35.32 8.12 18.37
CA ARG A 1026 34.69 8.39 17.06
C ARG A 1026 33.19 8.53 17.23
N ALA A 1027 32.57 9.37 16.43
CA ALA A 1027 31.11 9.37 16.32
C ALA A 1027 30.64 8.03 15.76
N GLY A 1028 29.47 7.56 16.20
CA GLY A 1028 28.92 6.29 15.77
C GLY A 1028 27.42 6.22 15.96
N THR A 1029 26.79 5.25 15.29
CA THR A 1029 25.38 4.93 15.47
C THR A 1029 25.27 3.58 16.18
N GLU A 1030 24.52 3.54 17.27
CA GLU A 1030 24.21 2.33 18.02
C GLU A 1030 22.74 1.94 17.79
N ILE A 1031 22.47 0.63 17.75
CA ILE A 1031 21.10 0.10 17.83
C ILE A 1031 20.97 -0.48 19.23
N ALA A 1032 20.39 0.31 20.13
CA ALA A 1032 20.07 -0.14 21.47
C ALA A 1032 18.88 -1.10 21.43
N GLN A 1033 19.02 -2.26 22.05
CA GLN A 1033 18.06 -3.35 21.97
C GLN A 1033 17.46 -3.60 23.36
N PHE A 1034 16.14 -3.78 23.40
CA PHE A 1034 15.36 -4.02 24.61
C PHE A 1034 14.73 -5.41 24.56
N TYR A 1035 15.07 -6.23 25.55
CA TYR A 1035 14.69 -7.62 25.64
C TYR A 1035 13.90 -7.90 26.92
N VAL A 1036 12.96 -8.83 26.82
CA VAL A 1036 12.22 -9.38 27.95
C VAL A 1036 12.51 -10.87 28.12
N SER A 1037 12.37 -11.34 29.35
CA SER A 1037 12.35 -12.77 29.67
C SER A 1037 11.28 -13.02 30.72
N GLY A 1038 10.72 -14.22 30.72
CA GLY A 1038 9.53 -14.56 31.48
C GLY A 1038 9.77 -15.44 32.70
N GLU A 1039 9.09 -15.13 33.81
CA GLU A 1039 9.01 -15.97 35.01
C GLU A 1039 7.54 -16.12 35.47
N GLU A 1040 7.26 -17.16 36.25
CA GLU A 1040 5.96 -17.39 36.89
C GLU A 1040 4.79 -17.68 35.92
N PHE A 1041 5.07 -18.19 34.71
CA PHE A 1041 4.04 -18.57 33.73
C PHE A 1041 3.60 -20.03 33.83
N SER A 1042 2.37 -20.30 33.38
CA SER A 1042 1.79 -21.64 33.33
C SER A 1042 2.34 -22.52 32.20
N ILE A 1043 3.11 -21.95 31.28
CA ILE A 1043 3.79 -22.66 30.18
C ILE A 1043 5.22 -22.13 30.04
N ALA A 1044 6.12 -22.96 29.51
CA ALA A 1044 7.48 -22.54 29.20
C ALA A 1044 7.50 -21.46 28.12
N ARG A 1045 8.43 -20.51 28.25
CA ARG A 1045 8.63 -19.39 27.31
C ARG A 1045 10.09 -19.33 26.85
N PRO A 1046 10.36 -18.65 25.73
CA PRO A 1046 11.72 -18.25 25.35
C PRO A 1046 12.48 -17.62 26.51
N ALA A 1047 13.78 -17.94 26.59
CA ALA A 1047 14.65 -17.36 27.61
C ALA A 1047 14.91 -15.85 27.38
N LEU A 1048 14.69 -15.37 26.17
CA LEU A 1048 14.84 -13.97 25.79
C LEU A 1048 13.97 -13.67 24.56
N GLU A 1049 13.30 -12.52 24.54
CA GLU A 1049 12.51 -12.03 23.41
C GLU A 1049 12.76 -10.52 23.22
N LEU A 1050 13.02 -10.07 22.00
CA LEU A 1050 13.11 -8.66 21.64
C LEU A 1050 11.71 -8.05 21.70
N LYS A 1051 11.59 -6.87 22.32
CA LYS A 1051 10.32 -6.13 22.40
C LYS A 1051 10.48 -4.64 22.12
N GLY A 1052 11.62 -4.25 21.56
CA GLY A 1052 11.89 -2.86 21.22
C GLY A 1052 13.36 -2.61 20.90
N PHE A 1053 13.60 -1.54 20.14
CA PHE A 1053 14.93 -1.09 19.76
C PHE A 1053 14.93 0.40 19.44
N ALA A 1054 16.10 1.02 19.46
CA ALA A 1054 16.28 2.41 19.07
C ALA A 1054 17.63 2.60 18.38
N ARG A 1055 17.60 3.17 17.17
CA ARG A 1055 18.79 3.52 16.39
C ARG A 1055 19.21 4.96 16.70
N ILE A 1056 20.39 5.16 17.29
CA ILE A 1056 20.80 6.44 17.89
C ILE A 1056 22.21 6.83 17.44
N PHE A 1057 22.35 8.03 16.87
CA PHE A 1057 23.64 8.64 16.59
C PHE A 1057 24.20 9.37 17.81
N LEU A 1058 25.49 9.15 18.12
CA LEU A 1058 26.20 9.76 19.25
C LEU A 1058 27.60 10.25 18.84
N LYS A 1059 27.93 11.48 19.18
CA LYS A 1059 29.30 12.04 19.16
C LYS A 1059 30.17 11.37 20.24
N PRO A 1060 31.51 11.43 20.15
CA PRO A 1060 32.40 10.92 21.19
C PRO A 1060 32.06 11.50 22.57
N GLY A 1061 31.90 10.67 23.60
CA GLY A 1061 31.57 11.07 24.96
C GLY A 1061 30.11 11.47 25.20
N GLU A 1062 29.29 11.64 24.14
CA GLU A 1062 27.89 12.02 24.24
C GLU A 1062 27.07 10.90 24.89
N THR A 1063 26.11 11.30 25.73
CA THR A 1063 25.10 10.42 26.33
C THR A 1063 23.72 10.89 25.92
N LYS A 1064 22.86 9.98 25.46
CA LYS A 1064 21.45 10.26 25.18
C LYS A 1064 20.55 9.34 25.98
N LYS A 1065 19.46 9.89 26.50
CA LYS A 1065 18.38 9.12 27.10
C LYS A 1065 17.49 8.56 25.99
N VAL A 1066 17.31 7.25 25.99
CA VAL A 1066 16.46 6.49 25.07
C VAL A 1066 15.16 6.19 25.79
N THR A 1067 14.03 6.37 25.09
CA THR A 1067 12.71 5.96 25.58
C THR A 1067 12.10 5.00 24.56
N VAL A 1068 11.77 3.80 25.01
CA VAL A 1068 11.08 2.78 24.20
C VAL A 1068 9.78 2.42 24.92
N LYS A 1069 8.69 2.26 24.16
CA LYS A 1069 7.39 1.90 24.68
C LYS A 1069 7.21 0.38 24.64
N LEU A 1070 6.90 -0.23 25.79
CA LEU A 1070 6.49 -1.62 25.88
C LEU A 1070 4.96 -1.67 25.90
N GLU A 1071 4.36 -2.11 24.79
CA GLU A 1071 2.92 -2.33 24.69
C GLU A 1071 2.56 -3.67 25.36
N ALA A 1072 1.46 -3.71 26.10
CA ALA A 1072 0.95 -4.97 26.65
C ALA A 1072 0.69 -6.02 25.56
N ASP A 1073 0.29 -5.56 24.36
CA ASP A 1073 0.03 -6.43 23.22
C ASP A 1073 1.25 -7.25 22.76
N ASP A 1074 2.46 -6.70 22.91
CA ASP A 1074 3.72 -7.36 22.54
C ASP A 1074 4.11 -8.50 23.50
N LEU A 1075 3.50 -8.55 24.68
CA LEU A 1075 3.71 -9.60 25.70
C LEU A 1075 2.65 -10.71 25.65
N HIS A 1076 1.65 -10.59 24.77
CA HIS A 1076 0.64 -11.63 24.63
C HIS A 1076 1.25 -12.89 24.01
N PHE A 1077 0.74 -14.03 24.45
CA PHE A 1077 1.00 -15.32 23.84
C PHE A 1077 -0.20 -16.24 24.02
N HIS A 1078 -0.23 -17.35 23.28
CA HIS A 1078 -1.31 -18.32 23.43
C HIS A 1078 -1.15 -19.11 24.73
N ASP A 1079 -2.21 -19.29 25.53
CA ASP A 1079 -2.21 -20.07 26.76
C ASP A 1079 -2.45 -21.57 26.52
N ARG A 1080 -2.53 -22.40 27.58
CA ARG A 1080 -2.77 -23.85 27.46
C ARG A 1080 -4.04 -24.21 26.65
N SER A 1081 -5.02 -23.32 26.60
CA SER A 1081 -6.28 -23.47 25.86
C SER A 1081 -6.23 -22.85 24.46
N MET A 1082 -5.05 -22.41 24.01
CA MET A 1082 -4.82 -21.73 22.73
C MET A 1082 -5.54 -20.38 22.61
N ASN A 1083 -5.80 -19.69 23.73
CA ASN A 1083 -6.30 -18.32 23.71
C ASN A 1083 -5.11 -17.34 23.75
N ARG A 1084 -5.08 -16.34 22.87
CA ARG A 1084 -4.09 -15.24 22.93
C ARG A 1084 -4.43 -14.32 24.10
N VAL A 1085 -3.60 -14.33 25.16
CA VAL A 1085 -3.86 -13.61 26.41
C VAL A 1085 -2.65 -12.79 26.84
N LEU A 1086 -2.87 -11.77 27.67
CA LEU A 1086 -1.84 -11.20 28.54
C LEU A 1086 -1.80 -12.04 29.83
N PRO A 1087 -0.83 -12.95 29.99
CA PRO A 1087 -0.82 -13.83 31.14
C PRO A 1087 -0.35 -13.07 32.38
N ARG A 1088 -0.85 -13.47 33.55
CA ARG A 1088 -0.26 -13.04 34.83
C ARG A 1088 1.14 -13.63 34.95
N GLY A 1089 2.12 -12.78 35.25
CA GLY A 1089 3.47 -13.23 35.56
C GLY A 1089 4.42 -12.07 35.79
N LYS A 1090 5.71 -12.39 35.81
CA LYS A 1090 6.80 -11.45 36.02
C LYS A 1090 7.71 -11.46 34.79
N TYR A 1091 7.92 -10.30 34.20
CA TYR A 1091 8.87 -10.11 33.11
C TYR A 1091 10.11 -9.41 33.63
N LEU A 1092 11.29 -9.87 33.19
CA LEU A 1092 12.57 -9.22 33.44
C LEU A 1092 13.01 -8.49 32.17
N ILE A 1093 13.16 -7.18 32.28
CA ILE A 1093 13.55 -6.25 31.24
C ILE A 1093 15.06 -6.05 31.26
N ARG A 1094 15.72 -6.19 30.11
CA ARG A 1094 17.15 -5.89 29.93
C ARG A 1094 17.35 -5.04 28.68
N VAL A 1095 18.41 -4.23 28.70
CA VAL A 1095 18.82 -3.42 27.55
C VAL A 1095 20.27 -3.68 27.21
N GLY A 1096 20.64 -3.55 25.94
CA GLY A 1096 22.00 -3.85 25.52
C GLY A 1096 22.27 -3.67 24.03
N GLY A 1097 23.46 -4.07 23.61
CA GLY A 1097 23.92 -3.92 22.22
C GLY A 1097 23.87 -5.20 21.38
N SER A 1098 23.47 -6.32 21.98
CA SER A 1098 23.18 -7.62 21.35
C SER A 1098 22.37 -8.49 22.31
N SER A 1099 21.83 -9.62 21.85
CA SER A 1099 21.15 -10.61 22.70
C SER A 1099 22.03 -11.25 23.79
N THR A 1100 23.35 -11.03 23.77
CA THR A 1100 24.33 -11.57 24.73
C THR A 1100 25.03 -10.50 25.58
N LYS A 1101 24.93 -9.22 25.22
CA LYS A 1101 25.54 -8.09 25.94
C LYS A 1101 24.45 -7.21 26.53
N LEU A 1102 23.94 -7.63 27.69
CA LEU A 1102 22.75 -7.07 28.33
C LEU A 1102 23.08 -6.48 29.71
N SER A 1103 22.31 -5.47 30.13
CA SER A 1103 22.31 -4.92 31.47
C SER A 1103 21.68 -5.87 32.50
N ASP A 1104 21.83 -5.52 33.78
CA ASP A 1104 21.07 -6.14 34.86
C ASP A 1104 19.56 -5.91 34.68
N PRO A 1105 18.73 -6.91 35.02
CA PRO A 1105 17.30 -6.83 34.77
C PRO A 1105 16.56 -5.87 35.71
N VAL A 1106 15.49 -5.28 35.21
CA VAL A 1106 14.43 -4.65 36.02
C VAL A 1106 13.11 -5.40 35.80
N SER A 1107 12.33 -5.60 36.85
CA SER A 1107 11.10 -6.41 36.77
C SER A 1107 9.85 -5.57 36.52
N ILE A 1108 8.93 -6.12 35.73
CA ILE A 1108 7.56 -5.63 35.59
C ILE A 1108 6.58 -6.80 35.77
N ARG A 1109 5.43 -6.57 36.40
CA ARG A 1109 4.38 -7.58 36.56
C ARG A 1109 3.21 -7.34 35.62
N THR A 1110 2.76 -8.37 34.92
CA THR A 1110 1.52 -8.29 34.13
C THR A 1110 0.31 -8.64 34.99
N ARG A 1111 -0.74 -7.83 34.89
CA ARG A 1111 -2.02 -8.07 35.55
C ARG A 1111 -3.06 -8.34 34.46
N PRO A 1112 -3.60 -9.56 34.35
CA PRO A 1112 -4.68 -9.81 33.41
C PRO A 1112 -5.85 -8.87 33.74
N GLY A 1113 -6.49 -8.31 32.72
CA GLY A 1113 -7.75 -7.60 32.92
C GLY A 1113 -8.80 -8.55 33.52
N SER A 1114 -9.80 -8.01 34.22
CA SER A 1114 -11.04 -8.77 34.40
C SER A 1114 -11.53 -9.18 33.00
N PRO A 1115 -12.02 -10.41 32.78
CA PRO A 1115 -12.47 -10.82 31.46
C PRO A 1115 -13.47 -9.79 30.95
N MET A 1116 -13.08 -9.04 29.91
CA MET A 1116 -14.03 -8.18 29.22
C MET A 1116 -15.01 -9.12 28.54
N ASN A 1117 -16.25 -9.14 29.01
CA ASN A 1117 -17.36 -9.69 28.25
C ASN A 1117 -17.38 -8.94 26.91
N PHE A 1118 -16.96 -9.61 25.84
CA PHE A 1118 -17.29 -9.18 24.48
C PHE A 1118 -18.81 -9.39 24.30
N SER A 1119 -19.62 -8.48 24.84
CA SER A 1119 -21.01 -8.31 24.40
C SER A 1119 -20.98 -7.53 23.08
N GLY A 1120 -20.54 -8.22 22.03
CA GLY A 1120 -20.47 -7.72 20.66
C GLY A 1120 -20.83 -8.80 19.65
N ALA A 1121 -21.63 -9.79 20.05
CA ALA A 1121 -22.45 -10.54 19.11
C ALA A 1121 -23.72 -9.70 18.87
N PRO A 1122 -24.17 -9.47 17.63
CA PRO A 1122 -25.40 -8.73 17.39
C PRO A 1122 -26.55 -9.48 18.04
N SER A 1123 -27.28 -8.79 18.91
CA SER A 1123 -28.53 -9.28 19.48
C SER A 1123 -29.51 -9.54 18.34
N ALA A 1124 -29.81 -10.81 18.08
CA ALA A 1124 -30.90 -11.22 17.21
C ALA A 1124 -32.24 -10.89 17.89
N SER A 1125 -32.66 -9.62 17.81
CA SER A 1125 -34.01 -9.18 18.12
C SER A 1125 -34.53 -8.34 16.95
N GLY A 1126 -35.05 -9.05 15.95
CA GLY A 1126 -35.71 -8.47 14.78
C GLY A 1126 -36.41 -9.58 14.02
N ALA A 1127 -37.73 -9.66 14.20
CA ALA A 1127 -38.58 -10.72 13.66
C ALA A 1127 -38.58 -10.77 12.12
N ALA A 1128 -38.42 -11.97 11.57
CA ALA A 1128 -38.76 -12.29 10.17
C ALA A 1128 -40.12 -13.03 10.11
N PRO A 1129 -40.89 -12.90 9.01
CA PRO A 1129 -42.31 -13.23 8.96
C PRO A 1129 -42.56 -14.74 8.86
N ARG A 1130 -43.71 -15.15 9.41
CA ARG A 1130 -44.24 -16.51 9.46
C ARG A 1130 -44.36 -17.12 8.06
N ARG A 1131 -43.82 -18.34 7.89
CA ARG A 1131 -44.30 -19.33 6.93
C ARG A 1131 -44.96 -20.46 7.71
N ASP A 1132 -46.21 -20.73 7.38
CA ASP A 1132 -47.04 -21.72 8.04
C ASP A 1132 -46.51 -23.15 7.89
N ALA A 1133 -46.76 -23.90 8.96
CA ALA A 1133 -46.23 -25.22 9.22
C ALA A 1133 -46.89 -26.34 8.37
N MET A 1134 -46.08 -27.32 7.98
CA MET A 1134 -46.53 -28.70 7.79
C MET A 1134 -46.15 -29.53 9.04
N PRO A 1135 -46.96 -30.52 9.46
CA PRO A 1135 -46.82 -31.17 10.75
C PRO A 1135 -45.65 -32.17 10.78
N PRO A 1136 -44.99 -32.37 11.94
CA PRO A 1136 -43.79 -33.19 12.05
C PRO A 1136 -44.14 -34.68 12.11
N ALA A 1137 -43.39 -35.49 11.37
CA ALA A 1137 -43.35 -36.93 11.55
C ALA A 1137 -42.67 -37.29 12.88
N GLU A 1138 -43.30 -38.17 13.65
CA GLU A 1138 -42.87 -38.64 14.97
C GLU A 1138 -41.43 -39.19 14.97
N GLN A 1139 -40.50 -38.46 15.61
CA GLN A 1139 -39.31 -39.06 16.18
C GLN A 1139 -39.57 -39.37 17.67
N LYS A 1140 -39.69 -40.66 17.98
CA LYS A 1140 -39.73 -41.17 19.34
C LYS A 1140 -38.49 -40.73 20.12
N ARG A 1141 -38.71 -39.93 21.17
CA ARG A 1141 -37.73 -39.65 22.24
C ARG A 1141 -37.28 -40.97 22.89
N LEU A 1142 -36.00 -41.30 22.82
CA LEU A 1142 -35.36 -42.22 23.76
C LEU A 1142 -34.86 -41.44 24.98
N LYS A 1143 -35.18 -41.96 26.17
CA LYS A 1143 -34.89 -41.36 27.48
C LYS A 1143 -33.38 -41.25 27.74
N LYS A 1144 -32.96 -40.13 28.33
CA LYS A 1144 -31.64 -39.90 28.95
C LYS A 1144 -31.41 -40.90 30.10
N GLY A 1145 -30.49 -41.85 29.92
CA GLY A 1145 -29.88 -42.61 31.00
C GLY A 1145 -28.52 -42.00 31.38
N LYS A 1146 -28.25 -41.80 32.68
CA LYS A 1146 -26.91 -41.48 33.18
C LYS A 1146 -26.06 -42.76 33.07
N HIS A 1147 -25.18 -42.83 32.09
CA HIS A 1147 -24.15 -43.89 32.01
C HIS A 1147 -22.78 -43.22 31.90
N PRO A 1148 -21.80 -43.58 32.75
CA PRO A 1148 -20.43 -43.08 32.59
C PRO A 1148 -19.72 -43.78 31.41
N ASN A 1149 -18.93 -43.01 30.67
CA ASN A 1149 -18.02 -43.51 29.62
C ASN A 1149 -16.81 -44.19 30.28
N VAL A 1150 -16.53 -45.44 29.95
CA VAL A 1150 -15.32 -46.14 30.42
C VAL A 1150 -14.23 -46.01 29.36
N LEU A 1151 -13.06 -45.53 29.80
CA LEU A 1151 -11.82 -45.53 29.05
C LEU A 1151 -10.95 -46.69 29.56
N PHE A 1152 -10.72 -47.70 28.73
CA PHE A 1152 -9.81 -48.80 29.07
C PHE A 1152 -8.43 -48.50 28.49
N VAL A 1153 -7.43 -48.44 29.38
CA VAL A 1153 -6.03 -48.17 29.04
C VAL A 1153 -5.25 -49.45 29.25
N ALA A 1154 -4.78 -50.08 28.17
CA ALA A 1154 -3.91 -51.24 28.24
C ALA A 1154 -2.46 -50.82 27.94
N ILE A 1155 -1.55 -51.22 28.82
CA ILE A 1155 -0.10 -51.05 28.67
C ILE A 1155 0.48 -52.46 28.69
N ASP A 1156 1.14 -52.84 27.60
CA ASP A 1156 1.79 -54.14 27.44
C ASP A 1156 3.28 -53.90 27.21
N ASP A 1157 4.09 -54.59 28.00
CA ASP A 1157 5.54 -54.58 27.90
C ASP A 1157 6.01 -55.92 27.32
N LEU A 1158 6.43 -55.84 26.05
CA LEU A 1158 7.32 -56.78 25.36
C LEU A 1158 6.83 -58.11 24.76
N ARG A 1159 5.52 -58.39 24.55
CA ARG A 1159 5.13 -59.49 23.63
C ARG A 1159 3.93 -59.14 22.74
N PRO A 1160 4.08 -59.03 21.40
CA PRO A 1160 3.04 -58.51 20.52
C PRO A 1160 1.98 -59.57 20.24
N GLU A 1161 1.09 -59.82 21.20
CA GLU A 1161 -0.09 -60.66 20.99
C GLU A 1161 -1.35 -59.82 20.65
N LEU A 1162 -1.23 -58.49 20.69
CA LEU A 1162 -2.26 -57.52 20.28
C LEU A 1162 -1.85 -56.83 18.96
N GLY A 1163 -2.42 -57.29 17.84
CA GLY A 1163 -2.25 -56.69 16.51
C GLY A 1163 -3.60 -56.41 15.84
N THR A 1164 -3.73 -55.28 15.13
CA THR A 1164 -5.00 -54.80 14.53
C THR A 1164 -5.30 -55.36 13.14
N TYR A 1165 -4.59 -56.39 12.69
CA TYR A 1165 -4.74 -56.96 11.35
C TYR A 1165 -4.75 -58.49 11.38
N GLY A 1166 -5.92 -59.07 11.68
CA GLY A 1166 -6.27 -60.45 11.29
C GLY A 1166 -5.72 -61.60 12.15
N THR A 1167 -5.02 -61.35 13.25
CA THR A 1167 -4.55 -62.43 14.15
C THR A 1167 -5.48 -62.58 15.37
N LYS A 1168 -5.81 -63.83 15.74
CA LYS A 1168 -6.60 -64.13 16.95
C LYS A 1168 -5.78 -63.74 18.18
N VAL A 1169 -6.20 -62.68 18.85
CA VAL A 1169 -5.71 -62.30 20.17
C VAL A 1169 -6.17 -63.39 21.16
N ILE A 1170 -5.24 -64.10 21.80
CA ILE A 1170 -5.57 -65.01 22.91
C ILE A 1170 -5.07 -64.34 24.17
N THR A 1171 -5.92 -63.54 24.82
CA THR A 1171 -5.67 -63.16 26.21
C THR A 1171 -6.82 -63.67 27.08
N PRO A 1172 -6.53 -64.40 28.17
CA PRO A 1172 -7.57 -65.00 29.01
C PRO A 1172 -8.49 -63.97 29.70
N ASN A 1173 -8.13 -62.68 29.66
CA ASN A 1173 -8.88 -61.60 30.32
C ASN A 1173 -9.76 -60.81 29.34
N ILE A 1174 -9.34 -60.63 28.08
CA ILE A 1174 -10.14 -59.92 27.07
C ILE A 1174 -11.33 -60.77 26.62
N ASP A 1175 -11.15 -62.08 26.45
CA ASP A 1175 -12.24 -62.99 26.08
C ASP A 1175 -13.33 -63.04 27.17
N LYS A 1176 -12.94 -63.00 28.46
CA LYS A 1176 -13.89 -62.86 29.59
C LYS A 1176 -14.66 -61.53 29.58
N LEU A 1177 -14.00 -60.43 29.21
CA LEU A 1177 -14.66 -59.13 29.05
C LEU A 1177 -15.65 -59.17 27.89
N ALA A 1178 -15.28 -59.75 26.76
CA ALA A 1178 -16.15 -59.90 25.60
C ALA A 1178 -17.35 -60.82 25.90
N GLU A 1179 -17.15 -61.94 26.60
CA GLU A 1179 -18.21 -62.85 27.05
C GLU A 1179 -19.20 -62.19 28.01
N SER A 1180 -18.75 -61.19 28.79
CA SER A 1180 -19.64 -60.42 29.66
C SER A 1180 -20.57 -59.46 28.90
N GLY A 1181 -20.39 -59.30 27.59
CA GLY A 1181 -21.25 -58.46 26.73
C GLY A 1181 -20.73 -57.03 26.55
N ILE A 1182 -19.48 -56.75 26.93
CA ILE A 1182 -18.84 -55.45 26.73
C ILE A 1182 -18.35 -55.37 25.30
N ARG A 1183 -18.81 -54.36 24.57
CA ARG A 1183 -18.40 -54.11 23.19
C ARG A 1183 -17.58 -52.82 23.14
N PHE A 1184 -16.34 -52.92 22.67
CA PHE A 1184 -15.49 -51.77 22.38
C PHE A 1184 -15.73 -51.32 20.94
N ASP A 1185 -16.25 -50.10 20.76
CA ASP A 1185 -16.65 -49.58 19.46
C ASP A 1185 -15.54 -48.75 18.79
N ARG A 1186 -14.45 -48.45 19.54
CA ARG A 1186 -13.30 -47.67 19.07
C ARG A 1186 -12.02 -48.18 19.73
N ALA A 1187 -10.97 -48.37 18.93
CA ALA A 1187 -9.62 -48.67 19.40
C ALA A 1187 -8.63 -47.68 18.77
N TYR A 1188 -7.78 -47.08 19.60
CA TYR A 1188 -6.70 -46.20 19.17
C TYR A 1188 -5.37 -46.84 19.55
N CYS A 1189 -4.53 -47.09 18.55
CA CYS A 1189 -3.17 -47.57 18.72
C CYS A 1189 -2.23 -46.58 18.02
N GLN A 1190 -1.25 -46.03 18.73
CA GLN A 1190 -0.25 -45.17 18.10
C GLN A 1190 0.75 -46.01 17.31
N GLN A 1191 1.08 -45.56 16.10
CA GLN A 1191 2.14 -46.14 15.28
C GLN A 1191 3.52 -45.80 15.87
N SER A 1192 4.45 -46.75 15.83
CA SER A 1192 5.72 -46.69 16.57
C SER A 1192 6.77 -45.77 15.93
N VAL A 1193 7.36 -44.87 16.74
CA VAL A 1193 8.66 -44.22 16.50
C VAL A 1193 9.50 -44.32 17.79
N CYS A 1194 10.38 -45.33 17.86
CA CYS A 1194 11.48 -45.55 18.82
C CYS A 1194 11.21 -45.52 20.36
N GLY A 1195 11.11 -46.70 21.00
CA GLY A 1195 11.39 -46.97 22.44
C GLY A 1195 10.25 -46.83 23.47
N ALA A 1196 10.38 -47.46 24.64
CA ALA A 1196 9.58 -48.63 25.06
C ALA A 1196 8.41 -48.25 26.00
N SER A 1197 7.17 -48.22 25.48
CA SER A 1197 5.89 -48.40 26.20
C SER A 1197 4.75 -48.28 25.18
N ARG A 1198 3.91 -49.30 25.03
CA ARG A 1198 2.72 -49.22 24.16
C ARG A 1198 1.52 -48.76 25.00
N LEU A 1199 0.80 -47.74 24.53
CA LEU A 1199 -0.48 -47.33 25.10
C LEU A 1199 -1.57 -47.63 24.06
N SER A 1200 -2.50 -48.53 24.39
CA SER A 1200 -3.70 -48.74 23.59
C SER A 1200 -4.93 -48.28 24.36
N LEU A 1201 -5.73 -47.42 23.74
CA LEU A 1201 -6.96 -46.87 24.32
C LEU A 1201 -8.15 -47.50 23.62
N MET A 1202 -9.01 -48.19 24.38
CA MET A 1202 -10.23 -48.81 23.87
C MET A 1202 -11.46 -48.24 24.60
N GLY A 1203 -12.49 -47.88 23.85
CA GLY A 1203 -13.74 -47.33 24.39
C GLY A 1203 -14.94 -48.21 24.07
N GLY A 1204 -15.81 -48.48 25.07
CA GLY A 1204 -16.96 -49.38 24.93
C GLY A 1204 -18.03 -49.23 26.02
N LEU A 1205 -19.21 -49.79 25.76
CA LEU A 1205 -20.37 -49.81 26.68
C LEU A 1205 -20.42 -51.12 27.48
N TYR A 1206 -20.70 -51.04 28.79
CA TYR A 1206 -20.61 -52.18 29.73
C TYR A 1206 -22.01 -52.63 30.25
N PRO A 1207 -22.28 -53.94 30.40
CA PRO A 1207 -23.37 -54.49 31.23
C PRO A 1207 -22.85 -54.88 32.63
N THR A 1208 -23.43 -54.25 33.65
CA THR A 1208 -22.98 -54.28 35.05
C THR A 1208 -22.86 -55.67 35.69
N LEU A 1209 -21.74 -55.95 36.39
CA LEU A 1209 -21.68 -56.26 37.83
C LEU A 1209 -20.24 -56.46 38.39
N THR A 1210 -19.91 -55.60 39.37
CA THR A 1210 -19.12 -55.83 40.60
C THR A 1210 -17.59 -56.00 40.63
N ARG A 1211 -17.01 -55.16 41.53
CA ARG A 1211 -15.78 -55.28 42.34
C ARG A 1211 -14.46 -54.93 41.67
N GLU A 1212 -13.93 -53.78 42.08
CA GLU A 1212 -12.54 -53.35 41.91
C GLU A 1212 -11.58 -54.46 42.38
N GLN A 1213 -10.68 -54.90 41.49
CA GLN A 1213 -9.54 -55.75 41.82
C GLN A 1213 -8.28 -55.05 41.35
N SER A 1214 -7.47 -54.59 42.30
CA SER A 1214 -6.09 -54.17 42.06
C SER A 1214 -5.18 -55.40 42.16
N PHE A 1215 -4.38 -55.67 41.13
CA PHE A 1215 -3.29 -56.64 41.22
C PHE A 1215 -1.97 -55.87 41.39
N HIS A 1216 -1.32 -56.06 42.53
CA HIS A 1216 0.09 -55.71 42.69
C HIS A 1216 0.92 -56.87 42.16
N VAL A 1217 1.77 -56.60 41.16
CA VAL A 1217 2.90 -57.47 40.86
C VAL A 1217 4.09 -56.94 41.66
N SER A 1218 4.58 -57.72 42.61
CA SER A 1218 5.81 -57.42 43.32
C SER A 1218 7.01 -57.89 42.49
N GLY A 1219 7.93 -56.97 42.25
CA GLY A 1219 9.14 -57.19 41.44
C GLY A 1219 8.95 -56.55 40.06
N TRP A 1220 9.75 -55.50 39.83
CA TRP A 1220 9.79 -54.55 38.71
C TRP A 1220 9.02 -53.26 38.96
#